data_AF-A0A5F8GAI4-F1
#
_entry.id   AF-A0A5F8GAI4-F1
#
_cell.length_a   1.000
_cell.length_b   1.000
_cell.length_c   1.000
_cell.angle_alpha   90.00
_cell.angle_beta   90.00
_cell.angle_gamma   90.00
#
_symmetry.space_group_name_H-M   'P 1'
#
loop_
_entity.id
_entity.type
_entity.pdbx_description
1 polymer ?
#
loop_
_entity_poly.entity_id
_entity_poly.type
_entity_poly.pdbx_seq_one_letter_code
_entity_poly.pdbx_strand_id
1 'polypeptide(L)'
;QVCYLEAYWHIRFQRTIFGTALISALISQVQVESWTYHYSDQKAYSWNASRKFCKTFYTDLVAIQNQNEIAYLNNFLPYYPHYYWIGIRKINNIWTWVGTNRTLTKEAENWAENEPNNKRNDQDCVEIYIKSPSSPGKWNDEPCMKRKRALCYQASCKPSSCNQHGECIETIGNYTCSCFPGFYGQECEYVIQCKELDYFPSNMLMTCNHPLGKFSYQSKCNFYCMEGYRLKGADLLQCSSSGEWTDEVPECSVIGCPALKSPERGKMICPYSSMENYRQSRCSFSCEEGFTLKGVEVIWCTVFGVWTAPVPRCEAVQCPNLNAPDGGVMNCIHSHAPFAYESTCEFSCQPTYRMSGLETLQCLASGQWTSPTPICHAITCDPLEVPAHVSFNCSSYPIQFQLNSECSFQCDKGFVLKGAEITKCDLSGIWTESVPVCHAKQCQDLRAPIKGHLSCSHPFGDFMYQSSCTLTCDEGFVPSESEELHCLDTGEWSSLPLLCEAITCKPLLAPQQGTMTCDHPFENYSYESTCQFSCNEGFSLVGPDKVKCTTSGHWTAHTPTCQAIKCPPLVAPHQGAFHCSGENGNMSYNSTCDFSCKSGLMIIGSHILKCTASGSWTSLAPSCKGKLSLCPVLDDPKWGNMECSYNERDSRDSTICHFTCDVGFVLKGSDSVQCSTYGNWTAPPPTCEVVKCPELILPKPMLMNCSHPWGNFSYESTCIFYCPTDQMLNGSPEIKCQAEGKWSKKMPTCQGNPLSIQEALTYFGGAVASVTSLVIGGSILVILRKRFRQKGKGEKIRALYSILMGTPGVFTNVAFDSIH
;
A
#
# COMPACT_ATOMS: atom_id res chain seq x y z
N GLN A 1 -55.93 38.01 28.40
CA GLN A 1 -55.51 38.22 29.81
C GLN A 1 -56.69 38.87 30.53
N VAL A 2 -56.93 38.53 31.80
CA VAL A 2 -58.06 39.06 32.61
C VAL A 2 -57.84 40.55 32.93
N CYS A 3 -58.92 41.26 33.33
CA CYS A 3 -59.07 42.66 33.80
C CYS A 3 -59.85 43.56 32.82
N TYR A 4 -60.79 44.45 33.22
CA TYR A 4 -61.45 44.71 34.52
C TYR A 4 -62.84 45.37 34.28
N LEU A 5 -63.65 45.53 35.33
CA LEU A 5 -64.95 46.26 35.33
C LEU A 5 -64.77 47.77 35.64
N GLU A 6 -65.89 48.53 35.60
CA GLU A 6 -66.09 49.97 35.93
C GLU A 6 -65.97 50.98 34.76
N ALA A 7 -66.74 52.10 34.69
CA ALA A 7 -67.96 52.51 35.42
C ALA A 7 -68.82 53.58 34.68
N TYR A 8 -70.10 53.60 35.09
CA TYR A 8 -71.16 54.63 35.08
C TYR A 8 -70.95 56.13 34.65
N TRP A 9 -72.00 56.66 34.00
CA TRP A 9 -72.69 57.98 34.17
C TRP A 9 -72.43 59.23 33.28
N HIS A 10 -73.46 60.11 33.29
CA HIS A 10 -73.69 61.41 32.62
C HIS A 10 -74.16 61.37 31.14
N ILE A 11 -75.17 62.14 30.66
CA ILE A 11 -76.07 63.15 31.27
C ILE A 11 -77.46 63.15 30.56
N ARG A 12 -78.56 63.32 31.32
CA ARG A 12 -79.83 63.91 30.84
C ARG A 12 -79.74 65.42 31.02
N PHE A 13 -80.06 66.26 30.03
CA PHE A 13 -80.56 67.63 30.32
C PHE A 13 -81.38 68.25 29.16
N GLN A 14 -82.31 69.13 29.53
CA GLN A 14 -83.12 70.04 28.70
C GLN A 14 -84.21 69.46 27.77
N ARG A 15 -85.32 69.07 28.40
CA ARG A 15 -86.64 69.62 28.00
C ARG A 15 -86.99 70.80 28.93
N THR A 16 -87.97 71.59 28.52
CA THR A 16 -88.62 72.69 29.27
C THR A 16 -87.91 74.05 29.23
N ILE A 17 -88.29 74.90 28.27
CA ILE A 17 -88.66 76.32 28.41
C ILE A 17 -89.34 76.73 27.09
N PHE A 18 -90.62 77.05 27.14
CA PHE A 18 -91.27 78.18 26.47
C PHE A 18 -92.77 78.09 26.77
N GLY A 19 -93.17 78.77 27.86
CA GLY A 19 -94.58 78.92 28.23
C GLY A 19 -95.19 80.14 27.56
N THR A 20 -96.49 80.04 27.28
CA THR A 20 -97.48 81.11 27.45
C THR A 20 -97.03 82.54 27.08
N ALA A 21 -97.25 82.92 25.83
CA ALA A 21 -97.43 84.31 25.44
C ALA A 21 -98.59 84.43 24.45
N LEU A 22 -99.48 85.41 24.71
CA LEU A 22 -100.36 86.06 23.74
C LEU A 22 -101.55 85.26 23.14
N ILE A 23 -102.45 84.81 24.03
CA ILE A 23 -103.89 84.99 23.75
C ILE A 23 -104.20 86.50 23.89
N SER A 24 -103.83 87.29 22.88
CA SER A 24 -104.27 88.68 22.70
C SER A 24 -103.90 89.24 21.31
N ALA A 25 -104.14 88.46 20.26
CA ALA A 25 -104.09 88.91 18.86
C ALA A 25 -105.46 88.74 18.19
N LEU A 26 -106.52 89.14 18.90
CA LEU A 26 -107.84 89.32 18.31
C LEU A 26 -107.85 90.63 17.50
N ILE A 27 -108.31 90.55 16.25
CA ILE A 27 -108.67 91.71 15.41
C ILE A 27 -107.45 92.53 14.95
N SER A 28 -106.52 91.87 14.26
CA SER A 28 -106.18 92.34 12.92
C SER A 28 -106.93 91.45 11.94
N GLN A 29 -108.16 91.82 11.61
CA GLN A 29 -108.83 91.25 10.44
C GLN A 29 -108.04 91.71 9.21
N VAL A 30 -107.09 90.88 8.77
CA VAL A 30 -106.76 90.85 7.35
C VAL A 30 -108.08 90.54 6.67
N GLN A 31 -108.68 91.56 6.05
CA GLN A 31 -109.78 91.33 5.13
C GLN A 31 -109.20 90.49 4.00
N VAL A 32 -109.42 89.18 4.09
CA VAL A 32 -109.21 88.27 2.99
C VAL A 32 -110.16 88.77 1.89
N GLU A 33 -109.57 89.44 0.89
CA GLU A 33 -110.23 89.73 -0.38
C GLU A 33 -110.63 88.38 -0.95
N SER A 34 -111.87 88.02 -0.66
CA SER A 34 -112.43 86.70 -0.87
C SER A 34 -113.19 86.70 -2.19
N TRP A 35 -113.38 85.50 -2.75
CA TRP A 35 -114.33 85.29 -3.84
C TRP A 35 -115.72 85.74 -3.38
N THR A 36 -116.05 86.99 -3.72
CA THR A 36 -117.19 87.73 -3.20
C THR A 36 -118.06 88.19 -4.34
N TYR A 37 -119.37 88.14 -4.11
CA TYR A 37 -120.37 88.43 -5.13
C TYR A 37 -121.02 89.77 -4.86
N HIS A 38 -121.07 90.59 -5.91
CA HIS A 38 -121.57 91.96 -5.85
C HIS A 38 -122.58 92.16 -6.98
N TYR A 39 -123.54 93.07 -6.81
CA TYR A 39 -124.56 93.29 -7.83
C TYR A 39 -124.93 94.77 -7.99
N SER A 40 -125.43 95.14 -9.17
CA SER A 40 -125.87 96.51 -9.42
C SER A 40 -127.24 96.77 -8.77
N ASP A 41 -127.23 97.29 -7.55
CA ASP A 41 -128.37 97.58 -6.66
C ASP A 41 -129.29 98.72 -7.15
N GLN A 42 -128.74 99.76 -7.77
CA GLN A 42 -129.49 100.95 -8.18
C GLN A 42 -130.06 100.88 -9.61
N LYS A 43 -129.47 100.07 -10.50
CA LYS A 43 -129.78 100.13 -11.95
C LYS A 43 -129.65 98.78 -12.65
N ALA A 44 -130.42 98.63 -13.73
CA ALA A 44 -130.39 97.50 -14.65
C ALA A 44 -129.78 97.88 -16.01
N TYR A 45 -128.96 97.00 -16.55
CA TYR A 45 -128.11 97.21 -17.73
C TYR A 45 -128.29 96.09 -18.76
N SER A 46 -127.95 96.37 -20.03
CA SER A 46 -127.73 95.31 -21.03
C SER A 46 -126.49 94.50 -20.65
N TRP A 47 -126.40 93.24 -21.09
CA TRP A 47 -125.34 92.32 -20.66
C TRP A 47 -123.92 92.88 -20.85
N ASN A 48 -123.65 93.52 -22.01
CA ASN A 48 -122.37 94.19 -22.28
C ASN A 48 -122.07 95.34 -21.31
N ALA A 49 -123.10 96.10 -20.91
CA ALA A 49 -122.96 97.18 -19.94
C ALA A 49 -122.83 96.65 -18.50
N SER A 50 -123.50 95.55 -18.15
CA SER A 50 -123.27 94.81 -16.90
C SER A 50 -121.84 94.30 -16.81
N ARG A 51 -121.30 93.75 -17.90
CA ARG A 51 -119.89 93.32 -17.95
C ARG A 51 -118.93 94.48 -17.74
N LYS A 52 -119.17 95.61 -18.42
CA LYS A 52 -118.37 96.82 -18.22
C LYS A 52 -118.43 97.32 -16.78
N PHE A 53 -119.61 97.32 -16.15
CA PHE A 53 -119.78 97.65 -14.74
C PHE A 53 -118.94 96.71 -13.85
N CYS A 54 -119.08 95.39 -14.00
CA CYS A 54 -118.32 94.44 -13.20
C CYS A 54 -116.80 94.60 -13.35
N LYS A 55 -116.29 94.78 -14.58
CA LYS A 55 -114.85 95.05 -14.81
C LYS A 55 -114.33 96.41 -14.30
N THR A 56 -115.22 97.36 -14.00
CA THR A 56 -114.82 98.69 -13.52
C THR A 56 -114.66 98.72 -12.00
N PHE A 57 -115.45 97.91 -11.28
CA PHE A 57 -115.53 97.95 -9.81
C PHE A 57 -115.10 96.63 -9.14
N TYR A 58 -115.04 95.52 -9.89
CA TYR A 58 -114.75 94.16 -9.44
C TYR A 58 -113.92 93.43 -10.52
N THR A 59 -113.86 92.08 -10.52
CA THR A 59 -113.10 91.31 -11.52
C THR A 59 -113.83 91.18 -12.86
N ASP A 60 -115.00 90.53 -12.90
CA ASP A 60 -115.88 90.45 -14.09
C ASP A 60 -117.30 90.01 -13.68
N LEU A 61 -118.20 89.79 -14.65
CA LEU A 61 -119.46 89.07 -14.40
C LEU A 61 -119.18 87.67 -13.84
N VAL A 62 -120.02 87.21 -12.89
CA VAL A 62 -119.81 85.96 -12.14
C VAL A 62 -119.59 84.76 -13.06
N ALA A 63 -118.57 83.96 -12.73
CA ALA A 63 -118.23 82.70 -13.37
C ALA A 63 -118.51 81.55 -12.40
N ILE A 64 -119.69 80.94 -12.51
CA ILE A 64 -120.17 79.96 -11.54
C ILE A 64 -119.45 78.63 -11.75
N GLN A 65 -118.87 78.09 -10.67
CA GLN A 65 -117.97 76.94 -10.70
C GLN A 65 -118.68 75.61 -10.43
N ASN A 66 -119.73 75.59 -9.59
CA ASN A 66 -120.43 74.36 -9.17
C ASN A 66 -121.85 74.64 -8.61
N GLN A 67 -122.63 73.60 -8.37
CA GLN A 67 -124.00 73.71 -7.82
C GLN A 67 -124.07 74.38 -6.42
N ASN A 68 -123.06 74.22 -5.57
CA ASN A 68 -123.07 74.84 -4.23
C ASN A 68 -122.98 76.37 -4.32
N GLU A 69 -122.20 76.89 -5.27
CA GLU A 69 -122.17 78.31 -5.59
C GLU A 69 -123.54 78.83 -6.08
N ILE A 70 -124.26 78.06 -6.90
CA ILE A 70 -125.62 78.43 -7.34
C ILE A 70 -126.58 78.49 -6.16
N ALA A 71 -126.56 77.47 -5.30
CA ALA A 71 -127.39 77.45 -4.09
C ALA A 71 -127.07 78.63 -3.17
N TYR A 72 -125.78 78.95 -3.00
CA TYR A 72 -125.32 80.12 -2.26
C TYR A 72 -125.85 81.42 -2.88
N LEU A 73 -125.65 81.65 -4.18
CA LEU A 73 -126.10 82.84 -4.90
C LEU A 73 -127.62 83.02 -4.82
N ASN A 74 -128.37 81.95 -5.04
CA ASN A 74 -129.83 81.96 -4.96
C ASN A 74 -130.34 82.24 -3.54
N ASN A 75 -129.59 81.88 -2.49
CA ASN A 75 -129.94 82.22 -1.11
C ASN A 75 -129.52 83.65 -0.73
N PHE A 76 -128.30 84.05 -1.08
CA PHE A 76 -127.68 85.32 -0.72
C PHE A 76 -128.33 86.53 -1.40
N LEU A 77 -128.59 86.45 -2.72
CA LEU A 77 -129.05 87.59 -3.49
C LEU A 77 -130.53 87.92 -3.25
N PRO A 78 -130.95 89.20 -3.25
CA PRO A 78 -132.36 89.57 -3.16
C PRO A 78 -133.11 89.29 -4.47
N TYR A 79 -134.42 89.03 -4.35
CA TYR A 79 -135.31 88.86 -5.50
C TYR A 79 -135.54 90.18 -6.25
N TYR A 80 -135.50 90.15 -7.59
CA TYR A 80 -135.97 91.25 -8.44
C TYR A 80 -136.72 90.70 -9.67
N PRO A 81 -137.81 91.35 -10.13
CA PRO A 81 -138.65 90.86 -11.24
C PRO A 81 -137.97 90.72 -12.61
N HIS A 82 -136.78 91.30 -12.80
CA HIS A 82 -136.00 91.23 -14.04
C HIS A 82 -134.66 90.53 -13.86
N TYR A 83 -134.45 89.87 -12.71
CA TYR A 83 -133.32 88.99 -12.43
C TYR A 83 -131.92 89.63 -12.69
N TYR A 84 -130.91 88.77 -12.86
CA TYR A 84 -129.50 89.15 -12.93
C TYR A 84 -128.82 88.52 -14.16
N TRP A 85 -127.94 89.28 -14.80
CA TRP A 85 -127.02 88.80 -15.82
C TRP A 85 -125.82 88.08 -15.18
N ILE A 86 -125.49 86.88 -15.67
CA ILE A 86 -124.30 86.12 -15.29
C ILE A 86 -123.25 86.09 -16.42
N GLY A 87 -122.02 85.73 -16.09
CA GLY A 87 -120.85 85.84 -16.98
C GLY A 87 -120.73 84.78 -18.05
N ILE A 88 -121.76 83.98 -18.31
CA ILE A 88 -121.74 82.96 -19.37
C ILE A 88 -122.33 83.53 -20.66
N ARG A 89 -121.66 83.23 -21.79
CA ARG A 89 -122.07 83.66 -23.12
C ARG A 89 -121.84 82.53 -24.12
N LYS A 90 -122.66 82.45 -25.16
CA LYS A 90 -122.43 81.56 -26.30
C LYS A 90 -121.31 82.13 -27.18
N ILE A 91 -120.20 81.41 -27.32
CA ILE A 91 -119.05 81.78 -28.15
C ILE A 91 -118.69 80.56 -28.99
N ASN A 92 -118.71 80.69 -30.32
CA ASN A 92 -118.45 79.59 -31.27
C ASN A 92 -119.29 78.33 -30.97
N ASN A 93 -120.58 78.51 -30.68
CA ASN A 93 -121.54 77.48 -30.25
C ASN A 93 -121.26 76.80 -28.88
N ILE A 94 -120.24 77.23 -28.13
CA ILE A 94 -119.91 76.71 -26.80
C ILE A 94 -120.29 77.75 -25.74
N TRP A 95 -120.91 77.30 -24.65
CA TRP A 95 -121.18 78.14 -23.48
C TRP A 95 -119.88 78.36 -22.68
N THR A 96 -119.45 79.61 -22.57
CA THR A 96 -118.16 79.98 -22.00
C THR A 96 -118.32 81.08 -20.95
N TRP A 97 -117.67 80.90 -19.80
CA TRP A 97 -117.55 81.89 -18.75
C TRP A 97 -116.54 82.95 -19.17
N VAL A 98 -117.03 84.15 -19.50
CA VAL A 98 -116.20 85.20 -20.11
C VAL A 98 -115.20 85.84 -19.15
N GLY A 99 -115.39 85.69 -17.84
CA GLY A 99 -114.48 86.21 -16.80
C GLY A 99 -113.26 85.33 -16.58
N THR A 100 -113.43 84.00 -16.57
CA THR A 100 -112.35 83.02 -16.36
C THR A 100 -111.82 82.40 -17.66
N ASN A 101 -112.48 82.68 -18.79
CA ASN A 101 -112.24 82.06 -20.09
C ASN A 101 -112.35 80.51 -20.08
N ARG A 102 -113.09 79.95 -19.11
CA ARG A 102 -113.35 78.51 -19.00
C ARG A 102 -114.69 78.16 -19.65
N THR A 103 -114.75 77.03 -20.34
CA THR A 103 -116.00 76.46 -20.87
C THR A 103 -116.90 75.99 -19.72
N LEU A 104 -118.22 75.97 -19.95
CA LEU A 104 -119.18 75.44 -18.97
C LEU A 104 -118.86 73.97 -18.63
N THR A 105 -118.73 73.66 -17.34
CA THR A 105 -118.62 72.29 -16.83
C THR A 105 -120.01 71.73 -16.54
N LYS A 106 -120.17 70.40 -16.66
CA LYS A 106 -121.41 69.71 -16.26
C LYS A 106 -121.76 69.93 -14.78
N GLU A 107 -120.76 70.16 -13.93
CA GLU A 107 -120.93 70.43 -12.51
C GLU A 107 -121.54 71.81 -12.21
N ALA A 108 -121.31 72.79 -13.08
CA ALA A 108 -121.90 74.13 -12.96
C ALA A 108 -123.22 74.27 -13.72
N GLU A 109 -123.51 73.41 -14.69
CA GLU A 109 -124.68 73.52 -15.57
C GLU A 109 -126.01 73.51 -14.80
N ASN A 110 -126.87 74.53 -15.02
CA ASN A 110 -128.14 74.65 -14.30
C ASN A 110 -129.25 75.38 -15.07
N TRP A 111 -129.50 74.98 -16.32
CA TRP A 111 -130.61 75.51 -17.13
C TRP A 111 -131.99 75.24 -16.51
N ALA A 112 -132.94 76.12 -16.81
CA ALA A 112 -134.36 75.92 -16.55
C ALA A 112 -134.97 74.89 -17.51
N GLU A 113 -136.19 74.45 -17.21
CA GLU A 113 -136.89 73.49 -18.08
C GLU A 113 -137.16 74.09 -19.47
N ASN A 114 -136.77 73.38 -20.52
CA ASN A 114 -136.80 73.84 -21.92
C ASN A 114 -135.89 75.04 -22.24
N GLU A 115 -134.83 75.27 -21.46
CA GLU A 115 -133.74 76.21 -21.75
C GLU A 115 -132.39 75.46 -21.92
N PRO A 116 -131.42 75.97 -22.69
CA PRO A 116 -131.49 77.19 -23.50
C PRO A 116 -132.17 76.93 -24.85
N ASN A 117 -133.14 77.75 -25.25
CA ASN A 117 -133.93 77.55 -26.46
C ASN A 117 -133.70 78.54 -27.61
N ASN A 118 -132.89 79.58 -27.40
CA ASN A 118 -132.53 80.55 -28.44
C ASN A 118 -133.75 81.11 -29.23
N LYS A 119 -134.84 81.45 -28.52
CA LYS A 119 -136.01 82.14 -29.10
C LYS A 119 -135.55 83.30 -29.97
N ARG A 120 -136.06 83.36 -31.20
CA ARG A 120 -135.76 84.39 -32.23
C ARG A 120 -134.32 84.42 -32.76
N ASN A 121 -133.47 83.45 -32.40
CA ASN A 121 -132.06 83.37 -32.81
C ASN A 121 -131.19 84.56 -32.35
N ASP A 122 -131.56 85.27 -31.28
CA ASP A 122 -130.81 86.44 -30.76
C ASP A 122 -130.42 86.35 -29.27
N GLN A 123 -130.43 85.13 -28.68
CA GLN A 123 -130.19 84.89 -27.25
C GLN A 123 -128.79 84.30 -26.96
N ASP A 124 -127.76 85.13 -27.01
CA ASP A 124 -126.38 84.72 -26.67
C ASP A 124 -126.01 84.90 -25.19
N CYS A 125 -126.84 85.59 -24.41
CA CYS A 125 -126.55 86.03 -23.04
C CYS A 125 -127.49 85.36 -22.04
N VAL A 126 -127.02 85.11 -20.81
CA VAL A 126 -127.74 84.26 -19.86
C VAL A 126 -128.03 84.97 -18.55
N GLU A 127 -129.27 84.83 -18.09
CA GLU A 127 -129.72 85.29 -16.77
C GLU A 127 -129.84 84.15 -15.77
N ILE A 128 -129.83 84.50 -14.48
CA ILE A 128 -130.09 83.58 -13.36
C ILE A 128 -131.35 83.98 -12.59
N TYR A 129 -132.28 83.03 -12.44
CA TYR A 129 -133.57 83.16 -11.78
C TYR A 129 -133.47 83.13 -10.24
N ILE A 130 -132.78 84.11 -9.66
CA ILE A 130 -132.68 84.28 -8.20
C ILE A 130 -134.07 84.35 -7.56
N LYS A 131 -134.35 83.42 -6.64
CA LYS A 131 -135.60 83.32 -5.85
C LYS A 131 -136.88 83.33 -6.69
N SER A 132 -136.81 82.84 -7.94
CA SER A 132 -137.99 82.64 -8.79
C SER A 132 -138.98 81.64 -8.17
N PRO A 133 -140.30 81.91 -8.17
CA PRO A 133 -141.30 80.97 -7.66
C PRO A 133 -141.39 79.65 -8.43
N SER A 134 -141.02 79.64 -9.71
CA SER A 134 -141.15 78.46 -10.59
C SER A 134 -139.84 77.73 -10.86
N SER A 135 -138.70 78.44 -10.80
CA SER A 135 -137.40 77.89 -11.22
C SER A 135 -136.22 78.57 -10.50
N PRO A 136 -136.13 78.48 -9.15
CA PRO A 136 -135.12 79.20 -8.38
C PRO A 136 -133.70 78.75 -8.72
N GLY A 137 -132.79 79.71 -8.91
CA GLY A 137 -131.38 79.49 -9.25
C GLY A 137 -131.11 78.99 -10.67
N LYS A 138 -132.15 78.64 -11.44
CA LYS A 138 -132.05 78.15 -12.82
C LYS A 138 -131.67 79.25 -13.81
N TRP A 139 -131.17 78.86 -14.98
CA TRP A 139 -130.71 79.78 -16.02
C TRP A 139 -131.59 79.79 -17.27
N ASN A 140 -131.58 80.92 -17.98
CA ASN A 140 -132.31 81.15 -19.22
C ASN A 140 -131.45 81.97 -20.19
N ASP A 141 -131.43 81.61 -21.47
CA ASP A 141 -130.84 82.46 -22.51
C ASP A 141 -131.84 83.55 -22.95
N GLU A 142 -131.31 84.76 -23.18
CA GLU A 142 -132.11 85.97 -23.36
C GLU A 142 -131.33 86.99 -24.22
N PRO A 143 -132.00 87.84 -25.03
CA PRO A 143 -131.29 88.79 -25.87
C PRO A 143 -130.51 89.80 -25.03
N CYS A 144 -129.22 89.93 -25.32
CA CYS A 144 -128.24 90.69 -24.55
C CYS A 144 -128.62 92.17 -24.29
N MET A 145 -129.55 92.73 -25.07
CA MET A 145 -130.05 94.11 -24.94
C MET A 145 -131.06 94.30 -23.79
N LYS A 146 -131.63 93.22 -23.23
CA LYS A 146 -132.56 93.29 -22.09
C LYS A 146 -131.87 93.88 -20.86
N ARG A 147 -132.59 94.67 -20.07
CA ARG A 147 -132.04 95.32 -18.88
C ARG A 147 -132.26 94.46 -17.64
N LYS A 148 -131.19 93.89 -17.10
CA LYS A 148 -131.18 93.10 -15.86
C LYS A 148 -130.06 93.61 -14.94
N ARG A 149 -130.02 93.20 -13.68
CA ARG A 149 -128.93 93.62 -12.78
C ARG A 149 -127.63 92.92 -13.16
N ALA A 150 -126.49 93.58 -13.01
CA ALA A 150 -125.19 92.92 -13.13
C ALA A 150 -124.94 92.06 -11.90
N LEU A 151 -124.46 90.83 -12.06
CA LEU A 151 -123.92 90.01 -10.97
C LEU A 151 -122.44 89.76 -11.21
N CYS A 152 -121.61 90.34 -10.37
CA CYS A 152 -120.16 90.42 -10.47
C CYS A 152 -119.48 89.55 -9.42
N TYR A 153 -118.22 89.18 -9.66
CA TYR A 153 -117.35 88.58 -8.65
C TYR A 153 -116.03 89.37 -8.52
N GLN A 154 -115.35 89.20 -7.39
CA GLN A 154 -113.97 89.65 -7.17
C GLN A 154 -113.09 88.46 -6.77
N ALA A 155 -111.95 88.28 -7.44
CA ALA A 155 -111.04 87.14 -7.24
C ALA A 155 -110.09 87.31 -6.03
N SER A 156 -109.72 86.19 -5.39
CA SER A 156 -108.83 86.15 -4.21
C SER A 156 -107.37 85.87 -4.60
N CYS A 157 -107.15 85.05 -5.62
CA CYS A 157 -105.82 84.60 -6.05
C CYS A 157 -105.02 85.72 -6.70
N LYS A 158 -103.79 85.91 -6.23
CA LYS A 158 -102.79 86.85 -6.77
C LYS A 158 -101.58 86.07 -7.29
N PRO A 159 -100.78 86.60 -8.23
CA PRO A 159 -99.61 85.89 -8.77
C PRO A 159 -98.56 85.46 -7.72
N SER A 160 -98.57 86.06 -6.53
CA SER A 160 -97.70 85.73 -5.40
C SER A 160 -98.34 84.81 -4.35
N SER A 161 -99.63 84.47 -4.44
CA SER A 161 -100.41 83.80 -3.39
C SER A 161 -99.85 82.44 -2.93
N CYS A 162 -99.05 81.76 -3.76
CA CYS A 162 -98.43 80.47 -3.44
C CYS A 162 -96.91 80.52 -3.62
N ASN A 163 -96.28 81.66 -3.30
CA ASN A 163 -94.83 81.92 -3.40
C ASN A 163 -94.17 81.54 -4.75
N GLN A 164 -94.95 81.48 -5.83
CA GLN A 164 -94.55 80.93 -7.15
C GLN A 164 -94.16 79.43 -7.14
N HIS A 165 -94.34 78.75 -6.02
CA HIS A 165 -94.05 77.33 -5.80
C HIS A 165 -95.32 76.47 -5.73
N GLY A 166 -96.45 76.97 -6.25
CA GLY A 166 -97.71 76.23 -6.31
C GLY A 166 -98.78 76.92 -7.15
N GLU A 167 -99.85 76.20 -7.45
CA GLU A 167 -101.06 76.72 -8.10
C GLU A 167 -102.06 77.24 -7.07
N CYS A 168 -102.61 78.44 -7.31
CA CYS A 168 -103.63 79.06 -6.45
C CYS A 168 -105.04 78.65 -6.89
N ILE A 169 -105.84 78.16 -5.94
CA ILE A 169 -107.19 77.64 -6.16
C ILE A 169 -108.20 78.52 -5.41
N GLU A 170 -109.12 79.13 -6.14
CA GLU A 170 -110.20 79.95 -5.58
C GLU A 170 -111.22 79.09 -4.80
N THR A 171 -111.68 79.57 -3.66
CA THR A 171 -112.73 78.95 -2.84
C THR A 171 -113.72 80.01 -2.32
N ILE A 172 -114.91 79.60 -1.87
CA ILE A 172 -115.87 80.57 -1.31
C ILE A 172 -115.28 81.15 -0.01
N GLY A 173 -114.93 82.44 -0.02
CA GLY A 173 -114.39 83.12 1.15
C GLY A 173 -112.86 83.09 1.30
N ASN A 174 -112.10 82.38 0.46
CA ASN A 174 -110.64 82.26 0.58
C ASN A 174 -109.98 81.69 -0.70
N TYR A 175 -108.66 81.50 -0.71
CA TYR A 175 -107.97 80.61 -1.64
C TYR A 175 -107.21 79.50 -0.90
N THR A 176 -106.77 78.48 -1.62
CA THR A 176 -105.81 77.46 -1.16
C THR A 176 -104.70 77.27 -2.18
N CYS A 177 -103.54 76.76 -1.73
CA CYS A 177 -102.39 76.50 -2.60
C CYS A 177 -102.16 75.00 -2.80
N SER A 178 -101.88 74.60 -4.04
CA SER A 178 -101.43 73.26 -4.41
C SER A 178 -99.94 73.31 -4.79
N CYS A 179 -99.06 72.87 -3.90
CA CYS A 179 -97.62 73.07 -4.03
C CYS A 179 -96.97 72.16 -5.09
N PHE A 180 -95.97 72.70 -5.78
CA PHE A 180 -95.10 71.94 -6.66
C PHE A 180 -94.18 71.00 -5.87
N PRO A 181 -93.70 69.89 -6.48
CA PRO A 181 -92.84 68.93 -5.80
C PRO A 181 -91.59 69.59 -5.18
N GLY A 182 -91.30 69.24 -3.92
CA GLY A 182 -90.18 69.80 -3.16
C GLY A 182 -90.53 71.01 -2.29
N PHE A 183 -91.77 71.52 -2.37
CA PHE A 183 -92.27 72.64 -1.57
C PHE A 183 -93.49 72.25 -0.74
N TYR A 184 -93.64 72.85 0.43
CA TYR A 184 -94.77 72.64 1.35
C TYR A 184 -95.06 73.89 2.19
N GLY A 185 -96.21 73.91 2.88
CA GLY A 185 -96.69 75.04 3.66
C GLY A 185 -98.11 75.43 3.23
N GLN A 186 -98.65 76.52 3.80
CA GLN A 186 -99.98 77.01 3.40
C GLN A 186 -99.93 77.86 2.12
N GLU A 187 -98.79 78.48 1.86
CA GLU A 187 -98.48 79.31 0.69
C GLU A 187 -97.28 78.74 -0.11
N CYS A 188 -96.91 77.47 0.11
CA CYS A 188 -95.75 76.80 -0.49
C CYS A 188 -94.40 77.47 -0.16
N GLU A 189 -94.29 77.98 1.06
CA GLU A 189 -93.20 78.80 1.57
C GLU A 189 -91.95 78.02 2.04
N TYR A 190 -92.08 76.73 2.36
CA TYR A 190 -90.97 75.89 2.83
C TYR A 190 -90.46 74.94 1.75
N VAL A 191 -89.14 74.74 1.72
CA VAL A 191 -88.47 73.76 0.84
C VAL A 191 -88.17 72.50 1.64
N ILE A 192 -88.42 71.33 1.05
CA ILE A 192 -88.10 70.04 1.64
C ILE A 192 -86.57 69.89 1.77
N GLN A 193 -86.10 69.42 2.93
CA GLN A 193 -84.69 69.20 3.24
C GLN A 193 -84.38 67.71 3.36
N CYS A 194 -83.24 67.31 2.81
CA CYS A 194 -82.68 65.97 2.98
C CYS A 194 -81.77 65.89 4.21
N LYS A 195 -81.53 64.67 4.69
CA LYS A 195 -80.64 64.39 5.81
C LYS A 195 -79.25 65.00 5.60
N GLU A 196 -78.76 65.71 6.60
CA GLU A 196 -77.43 66.34 6.64
C GLU A 196 -76.29 65.31 6.54
N LEU A 197 -75.25 65.64 5.76
CA LEU A 197 -74.16 64.73 5.35
C LEU A 197 -72.82 65.03 6.08
N ASP A 198 -72.89 65.37 7.37
CA ASP A 198 -71.75 65.92 8.12
C ASP A 198 -70.76 64.87 8.69
N TYR A 199 -70.99 63.56 8.48
CA TYR A 199 -70.10 62.48 8.93
C TYR A 199 -69.66 61.57 7.76
N PHE A 200 -68.44 61.77 7.26
CA PHE A 200 -67.78 60.90 6.28
C PHE A 200 -66.30 60.65 6.68
N PRO A 201 -65.69 59.52 6.30
CA PRO A 201 -64.35 59.16 6.73
C PRO A 201 -63.27 60.02 6.04
N SER A 202 -62.11 60.15 6.70
CA SER A 202 -61.04 61.06 6.29
C SER A 202 -60.41 60.80 4.91
N ASN A 203 -60.66 59.62 4.32
CA ASN A 203 -60.22 59.23 2.98
C ASN A 203 -61.20 59.60 1.85
N MET A 204 -62.22 60.41 2.15
CA MET A 204 -63.24 60.86 1.21
C MET A 204 -63.34 62.39 1.18
N LEU A 205 -63.54 62.95 -0.02
CA LEU A 205 -63.77 64.37 -0.28
C LEU A 205 -65.15 64.54 -0.90
N MET A 206 -65.93 65.50 -0.38
CA MET A 206 -67.29 65.81 -0.87
C MET A 206 -67.36 67.26 -1.34
N THR A 207 -68.04 67.52 -2.46
CA THR A 207 -68.34 68.88 -2.94
C THR A 207 -69.83 69.04 -3.26
N CYS A 208 -70.50 70.01 -2.63
CA CYS A 208 -71.94 70.20 -2.75
C CYS A 208 -72.34 71.55 -3.37
N ASN A 209 -73.47 71.56 -4.09
CA ASN A 209 -74.17 72.74 -4.58
C ASN A 209 -75.60 72.76 -4.03
N HIS A 210 -76.05 73.93 -3.56
CA HIS A 210 -77.24 74.11 -2.72
C HIS A 210 -78.13 75.27 -3.23
N PRO A 211 -78.84 75.11 -4.36
CA PRO A 211 -79.56 76.21 -5.01
C PRO A 211 -80.74 76.76 -4.19
N LEU A 212 -81.36 75.92 -3.33
CA LEU A 212 -82.55 76.26 -2.54
C LEU A 212 -82.29 76.17 -1.01
N GLY A 213 -81.02 76.25 -0.59
CA GLY A 213 -80.58 76.10 0.80
C GLY A 213 -79.80 74.81 1.09
N LYS A 214 -79.08 74.77 2.23
CA LYS A 214 -78.19 73.67 2.62
C LYS A 214 -78.99 72.36 2.67
N PHE A 215 -78.58 71.38 1.88
CA PHE A 215 -79.23 70.07 1.74
C PHE A 215 -80.75 70.11 1.38
N SER A 216 -81.27 71.23 0.88
CA SER A 216 -82.65 71.35 0.37
C SER A 216 -82.84 70.62 -0.97
N TYR A 217 -84.10 70.43 -1.38
CA TYR A 217 -84.50 69.93 -2.71
C TYR A 217 -83.63 70.51 -3.84
N GLN A 218 -83.25 69.66 -4.80
CA GLN A 218 -82.31 69.96 -5.89
C GLN A 218 -80.84 70.20 -5.48
N SER A 219 -80.48 70.09 -4.19
CA SER A 219 -79.07 70.00 -3.79
C SER A 219 -78.37 68.81 -4.44
N LYS A 220 -77.10 68.99 -4.81
CA LYS A 220 -76.26 67.97 -5.47
C LYS A 220 -74.91 67.89 -4.79
N CYS A 221 -74.47 66.69 -4.42
CA CYS A 221 -73.18 66.45 -3.76
C CYS A 221 -72.39 65.39 -4.53
N ASN A 222 -71.18 65.73 -4.98
CA ASN A 222 -70.25 64.80 -5.62
C ASN A 222 -69.23 64.26 -4.61
N PHE A 223 -68.81 63.00 -4.78
CA PHE A 223 -67.90 62.29 -3.90
C PHE A 223 -66.66 61.82 -4.63
N TYR A 224 -65.50 61.97 -4.00
CA TYR A 224 -64.19 61.55 -4.51
C TYR A 224 -63.41 60.85 -3.40
N CYS A 225 -62.56 59.90 -3.77
CA CYS A 225 -61.63 59.27 -2.82
C CYS A 225 -60.25 59.91 -2.88
N MET A 226 -59.54 59.92 -1.75
CA MET A 226 -58.12 60.24 -1.71
C MET A 226 -57.28 59.19 -2.46
N GLU A 227 -56.05 59.56 -2.82
CA GLU A 227 -55.14 58.71 -3.60
C GLU A 227 -54.92 57.31 -2.95
N GLY A 228 -54.94 56.27 -3.79
CA GLY A 228 -54.83 54.87 -3.34
C GLY A 228 -56.12 54.28 -2.75
N TYR A 229 -57.28 54.89 -3.02
CA TYR A 229 -58.62 54.37 -2.72
C TYR A 229 -59.52 54.48 -3.96
N ARG A 230 -60.50 53.58 -4.09
CA ARG A 230 -61.53 53.58 -5.14
C ARG A 230 -62.92 53.79 -4.51
N LEU A 231 -63.74 54.60 -5.18
CA LEU A 231 -65.11 54.85 -4.76
C LEU A 231 -65.99 53.61 -5.05
N LYS A 232 -66.86 53.27 -4.11
CA LYS A 232 -67.81 52.15 -4.17
C LYS A 232 -69.18 52.68 -3.74
N GLY A 233 -70.06 52.89 -4.71
CA GLY A 233 -71.37 53.55 -4.54
C GLY A 233 -71.59 54.59 -5.63
N ALA A 234 -72.65 55.39 -5.50
CA ALA A 234 -72.90 56.52 -6.40
C ALA A 234 -71.87 57.64 -6.16
N ASP A 235 -71.38 58.26 -7.24
CA ASP A 235 -70.48 59.41 -7.20
C ASP A 235 -71.20 60.75 -7.01
N LEU A 236 -72.52 60.78 -7.29
CA LEU A 236 -73.39 61.94 -7.17
C LEU A 236 -74.66 61.59 -6.37
N LEU A 237 -74.89 62.30 -5.27
CA LEU A 237 -76.17 62.30 -4.56
C LEU A 237 -76.97 63.56 -4.90
N GLN A 238 -78.27 63.40 -5.18
CA GLN A 238 -79.20 64.53 -5.34
C GLN A 238 -80.33 64.47 -4.31
N CYS A 239 -80.68 65.62 -3.71
CA CYS A 239 -81.80 65.72 -2.79
C CYS A 239 -83.13 65.75 -3.56
N SER A 240 -83.97 64.74 -3.34
CA SER A 240 -85.24 64.54 -4.02
C SER A 240 -86.40 65.29 -3.33
N SER A 241 -87.57 65.32 -3.99
CA SER A 241 -88.77 65.96 -3.45
C SER A 241 -89.45 65.16 -2.32
N SER A 242 -88.94 63.99 -1.92
CA SER A 242 -89.41 63.26 -0.73
C SER A 242 -88.64 63.62 0.55
N GLY A 243 -87.52 64.34 0.45
CA GLY A 243 -86.59 64.54 1.57
C GLY A 243 -85.54 63.43 1.72
N GLU A 244 -85.45 62.54 0.74
CA GLU A 244 -84.41 61.51 0.67
C GLU A 244 -83.40 61.83 -0.43
N TRP A 245 -82.15 61.41 -0.21
CA TRP A 245 -81.11 61.40 -1.24
C TRP A 245 -81.39 60.28 -2.26
N THR A 246 -80.92 60.44 -3.49
CA THR A 246 -81.08 59.43 -4.56
C THR A 246 -80.48 58.07 -4.20
N ASP A 247 -79.38 58.06 -3.45
CA ASP A 247 -78.64 56.87 -3.04
C ASP A 247 -78.04 57.05 -1.63
N GLU A 248 -77.42 56.00 -1.10
CA GLU A 248 -76.62 56.06 0.13
C GLU A 248 -75.24 56.70 -0.12
N VAL A 249 -74.62 57.23 0.93
CA VAL A 249 -73.26 57.80 0.87
C VAL A 249 -72.26 56.69 0.45
N PRO A 250 -71.43 56.90 -0.58
CA PRO A 250 -70.50 55.89 -1.06
C PRO A 250 -69.40 55.55 -0.05
N GLU A 251 -68.66 54.47 -0.30
CA GLU A 251 -67.53 54.01 0.51
C GLU A 251 -66.20 54.14 -0.27
N CYS A 252 -65.13 54.63 0.37
CA CYS A 252 -63.78 54.62 -0.22
C CYS A 252 -63.00 53.37 0.20
N SER A 253 -63.02 52.34 -0.66
CA SER A 253 -62.30 51.08 -0.46
C SER A 253 -60.83 51.17 -0.92
N VAL A 254 -59.91 50.47 -0.24
CA VAL A 254 -58.47 50.50 -0.58
C VAL A 254 -58.22 49.86 -1.95
N ILE A 255 -57.31 50.44 -2.74
CA ILE A 255 -56.77 49.78 -3.94
C ILE A 255 -55.63 48.85 -3.49
N GLY A 256 -55.90 47.53 -3.50
CA GLY A 256 -54.93 46.49 -3.21
C GLY A 256 -54.54 45.68 -4.45
N CYS A 257 -53.33 45.10 -4.45
CA CYS A 257 -52.90 44.22 -5.53
C CYS A 257 -53.62 42.85 -5.51
N PRO A 258 -53.68 42.12 -6.65
CA PRO A 258 -54.21 40.76 -6.70
C PRO A 258 -53.48 39.81 -5.75
N ALA A 259 -54.21 38.87 -5.15
CA ALA A 259 -53.64 37.86 -4.26
C ALA A 259 -52.61 36.98 -4.98
N LEU A 260 -51.42 36.85 -4.39
CA LEU A 260 -50.34 36.02 -4.90
C LEU A 260 -50.48 34.57 -4.42
N LYS A 261 -49.96 33.64 -5.22
CA LYS A 261 -49.73 32.24 -4.83
C LYS A 261 -48.23 32.00 -4.69
N SER A 262 -47.82 31.15 -3.75
CA SER A 262 -46.42 30.72 -3.66
C SER A 262 -46.04 29.96 -4.94
N PRO A 263 -44.83 30.16 -5.49
CA PRO A 263 -44.35 29.35 -6.61
C PRO A 263 -44.18 27.88 -6.20
N GLU A 264 -44.34 26.98 -7.17
CA GLU A 264 -44.11 25.54 -6.97
C GLU A 264 -42.65 25.28 -6.60
N ARG A 265 -42.42 24.48 -5.54
CA ARG A 265 -41.10 24.27 -4.90
C ARG A 265 -40.37 25.57 -4.54
N GLY A 266 -41.14 26.59 -4.16
CA GLY A 266 -40.64 27.84 -3.61
C GLY A 266 -41.52 28.38 -2.48
N LYS A 267 -40.89 29.17 -1.61
CA LYS A 267 -41.48 29.77 -0.42
C LYS A 267 -41.66 31.27 -0.65
N MET A 268 -42.88 31.75 -0.44
CA MET A 268 -43.25 33.16 -0.47
C MET A 268 -43.41 33.70 0.96
N ILE A 269 -42.70 34.78 1.30
CA ILE A 269 -42.78 35.44 2.60
C ILE A 269 -43.26 36.89 2.40
N CYS A 270 -44.44 37.21 2.93
CA CYS A 270 -45.04 38.54 2.86
C CYS A 270 -45.31 39.05 4.30
N PRO A 271 -44.39 39.78 4.95
CA PRO A 271 -44.47 40.13 6.38
C PRO A 271 -45.70 40.95 6.83
N TYR A 272 -46.51 41.47 5.89
CA TYR A 272 -47.71 42.29 6.17
C TYR A 272 -48.99 41.75 5.51
N SER A 273 -49.06 40.46 5.17
CA SER A 273 -50.26 39.87 4.55
C SER A 273 -51.33 39.49 5.59
N SER A 274 -52.03 40.48 6.16
CA SER A 274 -53.40 40.23 6.64
C SER A 274 -54.32 40.09 5.42
N MET A 275 -55.13 39.03 5.39
CA MET A 275 -55.66 38.37 4.18
C MET A 275 -56.46 39.22 3.16
N GLU A 276 -56.77 40.49 3.42
CA GLU A 276 -57.70 41.28 2.61
C GLU A 276 -57.14 42.56 1.99
N ASN A 277 -55.94 43.03 2.37
CA ASN A 277 -55.42 44.33 1.88
C ASN A 277 -53.89 44.32 1.65
N TYR A 278 -53.46 44.01 0.41
CA TYR A 278 -52.04 44.04 -0.01
C TYR A 278 -51.47 45.47 -0.19
N ARG A 279 -51.77 46.42 0.70
CA ARG A 279 -51.26 47.79 0.57
C ARG A 279 -49.77 47.80 0.87
N GLN A 280 -48.95 48.19 -0.10
CA GLN A 280 -47.47 48.26 0.02
C GLN A 280 -46.80 46.95 0.45
N SER A 281 -47.48 45.80 0.33
CA SER A 281 -46.90 44.50 0.69
C SER A 281 -45.67 44.22 -0.16
N ARG A 282 -44.52 44.03 0.50
CA ARG A 282 -43.28 43.54 -0.09
C ARG A 282 -43.23 42.04 0.16
N CYS A 283 -43.16 41.24 -0.90
CA CYS A 283 -43.07 39.78 -0.80
C CYS A 283 -41.71 39.32 -1.34
N SER A 284 -41.01 38.50 -0.58
CA SER A 284 -39.78 37.82 -1.00
C SER A 284 -40.02 36.36 -1.33
N PHE A 285 -39.28 35.85 -2.31
CA PHE A 285 -39.37 34.48 -2.80
C PHE A 285 -38.01 33.80 -2.70
N SER A 286 -38.00 32.56 -2.21
CA SER A 286 -36.85 31.67 -2.24
C SER A 286 -37.26 30.30 -2.77
N CYS A 287 -36.35 29.61 -3.45
CA CYS A 287 -36.60 28.24 -3.90
C CYS A 287 -36.16 27.21 -2.87
N GLU A 288 -36.66 25.98 -3.00
CA GLU A 288 -36.14 24.82 -2.29
C GLU A 288 -34.73 24.45 -2.79
N GLU A 289 -34.01 23.63 -2.01
CA GLU A 289 -32.65 23.21 -2.33
C GLU A 289 -32.60 22.47 -3.67
N GLY A 290 -31.60 22.80 -4.51
CA GLY A 290 -31.50 22.28 -5.88
C GLY A 290 -32.39 22.96 -6.91
N PHE A 291 -33.11 24.02 -6.55
CA PHE A 291 -33.88 24.87 -7.47
C PHE A 291 -33.37 26.31 -7.50
N THR A 292 -33.38 26.93 -8.68
CA THR A 292 -32.95 28.32 -8.91
C THR A 292 -34.13 29.23 -9.19
N LEU A 293 -34.07 30.44 -8.64
CA LEU A 293 -35.09 31.45 -8.84
C LEU A 293 -34.93 32.10 -10.23
N LYS A 294 -35.94 31.95 -11.08
CA LYS A 294 -36.08 32.66 -12.37
C LYS A 294 -37.09 33.80 -12.22
N GLY A 295 -36.55 35.01 -12.14
CA GLY A 295 -37.31 36.25 -11.93
C GLY A 295 -36.62 37.11 -10.89
N VAL A 296 -37.37 38.03 -10.28
CA VAL A 296 -36.87 38.87 -9.19
C VAL A 296 -37.19 38.24 -7.84
N GLU A 297 -36.23 38.28 -6.90
CA GLU A 297 -36.37 37.74 -5.54
C GLU A 297 -37.46 38.45 -4.74
N VAL A 298 -37.68 39.74 -5.01
CA VAL A 298 -38.62 40.57 -4.25
C VAL A 298 -39.51 41.37 -5.20
N ILE A 299 -40.82 41.32 -4.96
CA ILE A 299 -41.81 42.19 -5.60
C ILE A 299 -42.57 43.00 -4.54
N TRP A 300 -43.13 44.13 -4.94
CA TRP A 300 -43.96 44.96 -4.07
C TRP A 300 -45.19 45.50 -4.79
N CYS A 301 -46.25 45.71 -4.03
CA CYS A 301 -47.49 46.29 -4.54
C CYS A 301 -47.34 47.81 -4.73
N THR A 302 -47.58 48.30 -5.95
CA THR A 302 -47.59 49.73 -6.27
C THR A 302 -48.87 50.42 -5.80
N VAL A 303 -48.85 51.77 -5.71
CA VAL A 303 -50.02 52.59 -5.34
C VAL A 303 -51.22 52.43 -6.30
N PHE A 304 -50.97 51.93 -7.51
CA PHE A 304 -51.98 51.66 -8.53
C PHE A 304 -52.59 50.24 -8.45
N GLY A 305 -52.22 49.42 -7.45
CA GLY A 305 -52.73 48.05 -7.31
C GLY A 305 -52.09 47.04 -8.26
N VAL A 306 -50.90 47.32 -8.78
CA VAL A 306 -50.15 46.42 -9.68
C VAL A 306 -48.84 45.97 -9.00
N TRP A 307 -48.48 44.69 -9.12
CA TRP A 307 -47.20 44.15 -8.67
C TRP A 307 -46.06 44.59 -9.60
N THR A 308 -44.89 44.93 -9.05
CA THR A 308 -43.75 45.40 -9.86
C THR A 308 -43.16 44.36 -10.82
N ALA A 309 -43.41 43.08 -10.60
CA ALA A 309 -43.07 41.99 -11.51
C ALA A 309 -44.01 40.80 -11.27
N PRO A 310 -44.13 39.85 -12.22
CA PRO A 310 -44.82 38.58 -11.98
C PRO A 310 -44.11 37.74 -10.91
N VAL A 311 -44.82 36.77 -10.34
CA VAL A 311 -44.25 35.78 -9.41
C VAL A 311 -43.12 35.00 -10.11
N PRO A 312 -41.92 34.89 -9.52
CA PRO A 312 -40.81 34.15 -10.09
C PRO A 312 -41.08 32.64 -10.11
N ARG A 313 -40.39 31.90 -10.99
CA ARG A 313 -40.44 30.43 -11.06
C ARG A 313 -39.22 29.80 -10.39
N CYS A 314 -39.39 28.63 -9.79
CA CYS A 314 -38.28 27.81 -9.31
C CYS A 314 -37.99 26.71 -10.34
N GLU A 315 -36.82 26.76 -10.97
CA GLU A 315 -36.39 25.80 -11.99
C GLU A 315 -35.20 24.98 -11.47
N ALA A 316 -35.27 23.65 -11.61
CA ALA A 316 -34.24 22.74 -11.13
C ALA A 316 -32.86 23.12 -11.69
N VAL A 317 -31.84 23.10 -10.85
CA VAL A 317 -30.46 23.40 -11.24
C VAL A 317 -30.04 22.43 -12.36
N GLN A 318 -29.37 22.96 -13.38
CA GLN A 318 -28.90 22.18 -14.53
C GLN A 318 -27.45 21.77 -14.32
N CYS A 319 -27.15 20.48 -14.50
CA CYS A 319 -25.79 19.97 -14.62
C CYS A 319 -25.35 19.94 -16.10
N PRO A 320 -24.04 19.82 -16.40
CA PRO A 320 -23.57 19.62 -17.77
C PRO A 320 -24.19 18.37 -18.40
N ASN A 321 -24.62 18.45 -19.67
CA ASN A 321 -25.13 17.29 -20.39
C ASN A 321 -24.07 16.19 -20.48
N LEU A 322 -24.45 14.95 -20.19
CA LEU A 322 -23.58 13.78 -20.31
C LEU A 322 -23.83 13.03 -21.62
N ASN A 323 -22.79 12.37 -22.13
CA ASN A 323 -22.85 11.45 -23.26
C ASN A 323 -22.39 10.07 -22.80
N ALA A 324 -22.81 9.01 -23.51
CA ALA A 324 -22.25 7.68 -23.29
C ALA A 324 -20.75 7.65 -23.68
N PRO A 325 -19.88 7.02 -22.88
CA PRO A 325 -18.46 6.86 -23.23
C PRO A 325 -18.29 5.86 -24.38
N ASP A 326 -17.23 6.01 -25.16
CA ASP A 326 -16.89 5.08 -26.26
C ASP A 326 -16.71 3.66 -25.72
N GLY A 327 -17.38 2.67 -26.35
CA GLY A 327 -17.40 1.29 -25.86
C GLY A 327 -18.26 1.06 -24.61
N GLY A 328 -19.06 2.04 -24.18
CA GLY A 328 -19.98 1.94 -23.06
C GLY A 328 -21.44 2.28 -23.41
N VAL A 329 -22.29 2.15 -22.40
CA VAL A 329 -23.74 2.44 -22.43
C VAL A 329 -24.07 3.31 -21.23
N MET A 330 -24.95 4.29 -21.41
CA MET A 330 -25.40 5.22 -20.37
C MET A 330 -26.94 5.22 -20.30
N ASN A 331 -27.48 4.96 -19.12
CA ASN A 331 -28.91 4.98 -18.83
C ASN A 331 -29.20 6.08 -17.80
N CYS A 332 -29.98 7.11 -18.17
CA CYS A 332 -30.29 8.23 -17.27
C CYS A 332 -31.77 8.27 -16.88
N ILE A 333 -32.02 8.44 -15.58
CA ILE A 333 -33.32 8.71 -14.97
C ILE A 333 -33.37 10.19 -14.59
N HIS A 334 -34.40 10.90 -15.05
CA HIS A 334 -34.54 12.35 -14.89
C HIS A 334 -35.73 12.67 -13.98
N SER A 335 -35.47 13.20 -12.79
CA SER A 335 -36.50 13.44 -11.77
C SER A 335 -37.37 14.67 -12.05
N HIS A 336 -36.78 15.75 -12.57
CA HIS A 336 -37.48 17.03 -12.81
C HIS A 336 -37.36 17.54 -14.25
N ALA A 337 -36.17 17.42 -14.85
CA ALA A 337 -35.88 17.76 -16.25
C ALA A 337 -34.60 17.02 -16.70
N PRO A 338 -34.32 16.88 -18.02
CA PRO A 338 -33.09 16.28 -18.50
C PRO A 338 -31.85 16.91 -17.86
N PHE A 339 -30.93 16.07 -17.38
CA PHE A 339 -29.67 16.47 -16.70
C PHE A 339 -29.80 17.52 -15.57
N ALA A 340 -30.98 17.64 -14.95
CA ALA A 340 -31.24 18.55 -13.83
C ALA A 340 -30.95 17.91 -12.47
N TYR A 341 -31.03 18.69 -11.39
CA TYR A 341 -30.94 18.23 -9.99
C TYR A 341 -31.70 16.92 -9.76
N GLU A 342 -31.10 15.99 -9.01
CA GLU A 342 -31.62 14.62 -8.77
C GLU A 342 -31.81 13.76 -10.03
N SER A 343 -31.22 14.14 -11.18
CA SER A 343 -31.01 13.18 -12.27
C SER A 343 -29.88 12.23 -11.92
N THR A 344 -30.06 10.96 -12.27
CA THR A 344 -29.10 9.89 -11.99
C THR A 344 -28.80 9.15 -13.29
N CYS A 345 -27.52 9.05 -13.66
CA CYS A 345 -27.05 8.34 -14.84
C CYS A 345 -26.17 7.15 -14.42
N GLU A 346 -26.58 5.96 -14.81
CA GLU A 346 -25.86 4.69 -14.62
C GLU A 346 -25.11 4.35 -15.92
N PHE A 347 -23.86 3.95 -15.78
CA PHE A 347 -22.94 3.64 -16.86
C PHE A 347 -22.58 2.16 -16.82
N SER A 348 -22.32 1.56 -17.98
CA SER A 348 -21.76 0.21 -18.10
C SER A 348 -20.84 0.12 -19.31
N CYS A 349 -19.83 -0.74 -19.26
CA CYS A 349 -18.94 -0.98 -20.39
C CYS A 349 -19.35 -2.26 -21.15
N GLN A 350 -19.06 -2.32 -22.44
CA GLN A 350 -19.27 -3.52 -23.25
C GLN A 350 -18.33 -4.66 -22.80
N PRO A 351 -18.62 -5.95 -23.12
CA PRO A 351 -17.90 -7.11 -22.56
C PRO A 351 -16.38 -7.20 -22.81
N THR A 352 -15.83 -6.33 -23.65
CA THR A 352 -14.39 -6.22 -23.95
C THR A 352 -13.75 -4.95 -23.39
N TYR A 353 -14.46 -4.20 -22.54
CA TYR A 353 -14.03 -2.93 -21.96
C TYR A 353 -14.19 -2.93 -20.43
N ARG A 354 -13.22 -2.38 -19.70
CA ARG A 354 -13.26 -2.16 -18.25
C ARG A 354 -13.51 -0.69 -17.94
N MET A 355 -14.30 -0.43 -16.89
CA MET A 355 -14.62 0.94 -16.47
C MET A 355 -13.55 1.53 -15.55
N SER A 356 -13.21 2.81 -15.76
CA SER A 356 -12.51 3.66 -14.79
C SER A 356 -13.39 4.85 -14.43
N GLY A 357 -13.83 4.92 -13.16
CA GLY A 357 -14.73 5.98 -12.66
C GLY A 357 -15.80 5.44 -11.71
N LEU A 358 -16.84 6.24 -11.46
CA LEU A 358 -18.04 5.78 -10.76
C LEU A 358 -19.05 5.23 -11.78
N GLU A 359 -19.66 4.10 -11.43
CA GLU A 359 -20.75 3.47 -12.19
C GLU A 359 -21.99 4.36 -12.28
N THR A 360 -22.29 5.12 -11.21
CA THR A 360 -23.49 5.95 -11.12
C THR A 360 -23.14 7.39 -10.75
N LEU A 361 -23.60 8.34 -11.56
CA LEU A 361 -23.46 9.78 -11.36
C LEU A 361 -24.80 10.42 -11.01
N GLN A 362 -24.81 11.33 -10.04
CA GLN A 362 -26.01 12.09 -9.64
C GLN A 362 -25.76 13.60 -9.78
N CYS A 363 -26.75 14.35 -10.29
CA CYS A 363 -26.68 15.80 -10.40
C CYS A 363 -27.03 16.46 -9.06
N LEU A 364 -26.08 17.22 -8.51
CA LEU A 364 -26.17 17.88 -7.20
C LEU A 364 -26.79 19.28 -7.27
N ALA A 365 -27.22 19.80 -6.13
CA ALA A 365 -27.78 21.16 -6.00
C ALA A 365 -26.81 22.28 -6.41
N SER A 366 -25.50 21.98 -6.51
CA SER A 366 -24.45 22.86 -7.02
C SER A 366 -24.43 23.00 -8.55
N GLY A 367 -25.18 22.17 -9.29
CA GLY A 367 -25.09 22.09 -10.76
C GLY A 367 -23.87 21.34 -11.26
N GLN A 368 -23.31 20.46 -10.42
CA GLN A 368 -22.22 19.56 -10.77
C GLN A 368 -22.65 18.11 -10.53
N TRP A 369 -22.10 17.20 -11.33
CA TRP A 369 -22.21 15.76 -11.08
C TRP A 369 -21.32 15.35 -9.91
N THR A 370 -21.68 14.25 -9.25
CA THR A 370 -20.89 13.66 -8.16
C THR A 370 -19.45 13.30 -8.53
N SER A 371 -19.17 13.06 -9.82
CA SER A 371 -17.85 12.77 -10.37
C SER A 371 -17.84 13.03 -11.89
N PRO A 372 -16.69 13.15 -12.58
CA PRO A 372 -16.62 13.16 -14.04
C PRO A 372 -17.17 11.85 -14.66
N THR A 373 -17.50 11.90 -15.96
CA THR A 373 -17.95 10.72 -16.73
C THR A 373 -16.91 9.60 -16.70
N PRO A 374 -17.30 8.35 -16.41
CA PRO A 374 -16.38 7.22 -16.43
C PRO A 374 -15.89 6.91 -17.84
N ILE A 375 -14.69 6.35 -17.95
CA ILE A 375 -14.08 5.95 -19.22
C ILE A 375 -14.12 4.43 -19.33
N CYS A 376 -14.56 3.91 -20.48
CA CYS A 376 -14.42 2.50 -20.82
C CYS A 376 -13.10 2.29 -21.57
N HIS A 377 -12.16 1.58 -20.96
CA HIS A 377 -10.90 1.20 -21.60
C HIS A 377 -11.01 -0.22 -22.16
N ALA A 378 -10.60 -0.42 -23.42
CA ALA A 378 -10.52 -1.77 -23.98
C ALA A 378 -9.62 -2.66 -23.11
N ILE A 379 -10.03 -3.90 -22.87
CA ILE A 379 -9.25 -4.87 -22.10
C ILE A 379 -8.13 -5.38 -23.00
N THR A 380 -6.95 -4.79 -22.83
CA THR A 380 -5.69 -5.18 -23.44
C THR A 380 -4.70 -5.53 -22.35
N CYS A 381 -3.93 -6.59 -22.54
CA CYS A 381 -2.80 -6.91 -21.68
C CYS A 381 -1.55 -6.15 -22.11
N ASP A 382 -0.68 -5.86 -21.14
CA ASP A 382 0.59 -5.16 -21.39
C ASP A 382 1.48 -5.97 -22.36
N PRO A 383 2.33 -5.30 -23.16
CA PRO A 383 3.30 -5.98 -24.02
C PRO A 383 4.19 -6.93 -23.22
N LEU A 384 4.36 -8.16 -23.72
CA LEU A 384 5.23 -9.15 -23.10
C LEU A 384 6.70 -8.72 -23.24
N GLU A 385 7.38 -8.50 -22.12
CA GLU A 385 8.84 -8.42 -22.07
C GLU A 385 9.41 -9.84 -22.16
N VAL A 386 10.16 -10.13 -23.23
CA VAL A 386 10.61 -11.49 -23.54
C VAL A 386 12.10 -11.65 -23.25
N PRO A 387 12.49 -12.55 -22.32
CA PRO A 387 13.90 -12.83 -22.02
C PRO A 387 14.68 -13.36 -23.22
N ALA A 388 16.01 -13.26 -23.16
CA ALA A 388 16.89 -13.87 -24.14
C ALA A 388 16.63 -15.38 -24.28
N HIS A 389 16.77 -15.89 -25.51
CA HIS A 389 16.55 -17.30 -25.88
C HIS A 389 15.11 -17.82 -25.76
N VAL A 390 14.14 -16.95 -25.44
CA VAL A 390 12.71 -17.22 -25.53
C VAL A 390 12.18 -16.68 -26.87
N SER A 391 11.62 -17.56 -27.68
CA SER A 391 10.80 -17.19 -28.85
C SER A 391 9.31 -17.37 -28.52
N PHE A 392 8.45 -16.61 -29.16
CA PHE A 392 7.01 -16.63 -28.86
C PHE A 392 6.14 -16.38 -30.09
N ASN A 393 4.91 -16.89 -30.06
CA ASN A 393 3.91 -16.69 -31.10
C ASN A 393 2.53 -16.45 -30.47
N CYS A 394 1.87 -15.35 -30.85
CA CYS A 394 0.60 -14.90 -30.28
C CYS A 394 -0.49 -14.73 -31.35
N SER A 395 -1.72 -15.12 -31.03
CA SER A 395 -2.86 -15.12 -31.95
C SER A 395 -3.31 -13.74 -32.48
N SER A 396 -2.94 -12.63 -31.82
CA SER A 396 -3.40 -11.27 -32.14
C SER A 396 -2.28 -10.27 -32.49
N TYR A 397 -1.04 -10.74 -32.61
CA TYR A 397 0.10 -9.92 -33.05
C TYR A 397 0.03 -9.69 -34.58
N PRO A 398 0.29 -8.49 -35.11
CA PRO A 398 0.99 -7.34 -34.50
C PRO A 398 0.09 -6.17 -34.05
N ILE A 399 -1.23 -6.35 -33.94
CA ILE A 399 -2.16 -5.22 -33.81
C ILE A 399 -2.28 -4.73 -32.35
N GLN A 400 -2.54 -5.64 -31.40
CA GLN A 400 -2.48 -5.42 -29.93
C GLN A 400 -2.87 -6.73 -29.20
N PHE A 401 -2.43 -6.91 -27.95
CA PHE A 401 -2.81 -8.06 -27.12
C PHE A 401 -4.18 -7.84 -26.44
N GLN A 402 -5.26 -8.14 -27.16
CA GLN A 402 -6.64 -8.05 -26.68
C GLN A 402 -7.02 -9.20 -25.74
N LEU A 403 -8.12 -9.07 -24.99
CA LEU A 403 -8.76 -10.16 -24.23
C LEU A 403 -8.81 -11.49 -25.00
N ASN A 404 -8.42 -12.59 -24.36
CA ASN A 404 -8.24 -13.93 -24.94
C ASN A 404 -7.11 -14.05 -26.00
N SER A 405 -6.23 -13.06 -26.15
CA SER A 405 -4.95 -13.26 -26.84
C SER A 405 -4.22 -14.42 -26.17
N GLU A 406 -3.76 -15.38 -26.98
CA GLU A 406 -3.06 -16.57 -26.50
C GLU A 406 -1.66 -16.57 -27.11
N CYS A 407 -0.66 -16.64 -26.24
CA CYS A 407 0.76 -16.63 -26.59
C CYS A 407 1.40 -17.95 -26.17
N SER A 408 2.06 -18.62 -27.11
CA SER A 408 2.87 -19.82 -26.87
C SER A 408 4.36 -19.47 -26.89
N PHE A 409 5.13 -20.10 -26.01
CA PHE A 409 6.57 -19.85 -25.83
C PHE A 409 7.40 -21.09 -26.19
N GLN A 410 8.53 -20.88 -26.86
CA GLN A 410 9.46 -21.93 -27.28
C GLN A 410 10.90 -21.45 -27.08
N CYS A 411 11.77 -22.31 -26.54
CA CYS A 411 13.18 -21.96 -26.36
C CYS A 411 14.00 -22.17 -27.63
N ASP A 412 15.08 -21.38 -27.77
CA ASP A 412 16.16 -21.67 -28.70
C ASP A 412 16.78 -23.05 -28.45
N LYS A 413 17.44 -23.60 -29.48
CA LYS A 413 18.14 -24.90 -29.38
C LYS A 413 19.18 -24.88 -28.26
N GLY A 414 19.22 -25.96 -27.48
CA GLY A 414 20.12 -26.12 -26.33
C GLY A 414 19.58 -25.56 -25.01
N PHE A 415 18.39 -24.95 -25.02
CA PHE A 415 17.71 -24.47 -23.83
C PHE A 415 16.43 -25.28 -23.52
N VAL A 416 15.93 -25.19 -22.29
CA VAL A 416 14.71 -25.85 -21.79
C VAL A 416 13.81 -24.82 -21.14
N LEU A 417 12.52 -24.87 -21.47
CA LEU A 417 11.51 -23.97 -20.93
C LEU A 417 11.27 -24.24 -19.43
N LYS A 418 11.34 -23.19 -18.61
CA LYS A 418 10.95 -23.19 -17.19
C LYS A 418 9.85 -22.16 -16.97
N GLY A 419 8.63 -22.65 -16.77
CA GLY A 419 7.41 -21.86 -16.63
C GLY A 419 6.28 -22.45 -17.46
N ALA A 420 5.21 -21.68 -17.67
CA ALA A 420 4.10 -22.08 -18.52
C ALA A 420 4.46 -21.97 -20.02
N GLU A 421 4.11 -22.99 -20.81
CA GLU A 421 4.27 -22.99 -22.27
C GLU A 421 3.31 -22.01 -22.97
N ILE A 422 2.16 -21.73 -22.34
CA ILE A 422 1.10 -20.89 -22.88
C ILE A 422 0.63 -19.92 -21.80
N THR A 423 0.41 -18.66 -22.18
CA THR A 423 -0.28 -17.66 -21.35
C THR A 423 -1.41 -16.99 -22.14
N LYS A 424 -2.49 -16.59 -21.45
CA LYS A 424 -3.67 -15.96 -22.06
C LYS A 424 -3.95 -14.61 -21.42
N CYS A 425 -4.43 -13.66 -22.20
CA CYS A 425 -4.88 -12.36 -21.69
C CYS A 425 -6.27 -12.51 -21.04
N ASP A 426 -6.36 -12.29 -19.73
CA ASP A 426 -7.57 -12.53 -18.93
C ASP A 426 -8.52 -11.33 -18.87
N LEU A 427 -9.66 -11.50 -18.17
CA LEU A 427 -10.67 -10.45 -17.97
C LEU A 427 -10.19 -9.29 -17.08
N SER A 428 -9.09 -9.45 -16.34
CA SER A 428 -8.45 -8.40 -15.55
C SER A 428 -7.59 -7.47 -16.43
N GLY A 429 -7.24 -7.93 -17.64
CA GLY A 429 -6.20 -7.33 -18.49
C GLY A 429 -4.80 -7.74 -18.06
N ILE A 430 -4.66 -8.92 -17.45
CA ILE A 430 -3.40 -9.50 -16.97
C ILE A 430 -3.16 -10.84 -17.70
N TRP A 431 -1.90 -11.18 -17.94
CA TRP A 431 -1.52 -12.48 -18.45
C TRP A 431 -1.69 -13.56 -17.37
N THR A 432 -2.40 -14.66 -17.68
CA THR A 432 -2.70 -15.73 -16.72
C THR A 432 -1.47 -16.35 -16.07
N GLU A 433 -0.37 -16.39 -16.81
CA GLU A 433 0.93 -16.92 -16.41
C GLU A 433 2.04 -15.94 -16.81
N SER A 434 3.11 -15.87 -16.04
CA SER A 434 4.29 -15.06 -16.36
C SER A 434 5.08 -15.64 -17.54
N VAL A 435 5.82 -14.77 -18.25
CA VAL A 435 6.71 -15.21 -19.34
C VAL A 435 7.73 -16.21 -18.79
N PRO A 436 7.86 -17.41 -19.38
CA PRO A 436 8.78 -18.44 -18.93
C PRO A 436 10.24 -18.07 -19.24
N VAL A 437 11.18 -18.70 -18.52
CA VAL A 437 12.61 -18.50 -18.72
C VAL A 437 13.21 -19.74 -19.40
N CYS A 438 14.07 -19.52 -20.39
CA CYS A 438 14.81 -20.59 -21.06
C CYS A 438 16.16 -20.82 -20.35
N HIS A 439 16.32 -21.98 -19.72
CA HIS A 439 17.57 -22.37 -19.05
C HIS A 439 18.41 -23.23 -20.01
N ALA A 440 19.72 -22.97 -20.10
CA ALA A 440 20.62 -23.82 -20.86
C ALA A 440 20.60 -25.26 -20.31
N LYS A 441 20.66 -26.26 -21.20
CA LYS A 441 20.74 -27.67 -20.78
C LYS A 441 22.05 -27.91 -20.04
N GLN A 442 21.97 -28.60 -18.91
CA GLN A 442 23.13 -29.01 -18.12
C GLN A 442 23.69 -30.34 -18.66
N CYS A 443 24.97 -30.35 -19.00
CA CYS A 443 25.74 -31.57 -19.22
C CYS A 443 26.25 -32.14 -17.89
N GLN A 444 26.72 -33.40 -17.89
CA GLN A 444 27.28 -34.03 -16.70
C GLN A 444 28.46 -33.23 -16.13
N ASP A 445 28.42 -32.90 -14.84
CA ASP A 445 29.51 -32.19 -14.17
C ASP A 445 30.86 -32.92 -14.31
N LEU A 446 31.85 -32.26 -14.92
CA LEU A 446 33.18 -32.84 -15.13
C LEU A 446 34.05 -32.66 -13.89
N ARG A 447 34.92 -33.64 -13.62
CA ARG A 447 35.94 -33.58 -12.57
C ARG A 447 37.31 -33.79 -13.20
N ALA A 448 38.30 -33.03 -12.75
CA ALA A 448 39.67 -33.18 -13.24
C ALA A 448 40.19 -34.61 -12.95
N PRO A 449 40.74 -35.31 -13.95
CA PRO A 449 41.30 -36.64 -13.76
C PRO A 449 42.56 -36.59 -12.89
N ILE A 450 42.94 -37.74 -12.33
CA ILE A 450 44.19 -37.86 -11.57
C ILE A 450 45.36 -37.51 -12.50
N LYS A 451 46.26 -36.63 -12.04
CA LYS A 451 47.38 -36.10 -12.85
C LYS A 451 46.96 -35.28 -14.08
N GLY A 452 45.81 -34.61 -14.01
CA GLY A 452 45.39 -33.62 -15.00
C GLY A 452 44.59 -32.45 -14.42
N HIS A 453 44.49 -31.40 -15.23
CA HIS A 453 43.79 -30.15 -14.96
C HIS A 453 42.83 -29.84 -16.12
N LEU A 454 41.56 -29.62 -15.78
CA LEU A 454 40.56 -29.14 -16.74
C LEU A 454 40.54 -27.61 -16.73
N SER A 455 40.65 -27.01 -17.91
CA SER A 455 40.42 -25.58 -18.14
C SER A 455 39.14 -25.42 -18.95
N CYS A 456 38.11 -24.85 -18.34
CA CYS A 456 36.76 -24.75 -18.91
C CYS A 456 36.29 -23.30 -19.07
N SER A 457 35.46 -23.06 -20.07
CA SER A 457 34.71 -21.83 -20.31
C SER A 457 33.22 -22.13 -20.27
N HIS A 458 32.46 -21.32 -19.53
CA HIS A 458 31.06 -21.58 -19.18
C HIS A 458 30.17 -20.37 -19.54
N PRO A 459 29.81 -20.19 -20.83
CA PRO A 459 29.13 -18.98 -21.30
C PRO A 459 27.73 -18.78 -20.71
N PHE A 460 27.03 -19.86 -20.32
CA PHE A 460 25.69 -19.82 -19.74
C PHE A 460 25.60 -20.38 -18.31
N GLY A 461 26.76 -20.66 -17.68
CA GLY A 461 26.86 -21.33 -16.37
C GLY A 461 27.58 -22.67 -16.43
N ASP A 462 28.04 -23.13 -15.26
CA ASP A 462 28.92 -24.30 -15.13
C ASP A 462 28.35 -25.55 -15.79
N PHE A 463 29.13 -26.13 -16.70
CA PHE A 463 28.81 -27.32 -17.49
C PHE A 463 27.48 -27.28 -18.28
N MET A 464 26.97 -26.09 -18.59
CA MET A 464 25.76 -25.92 -19.42
C MET A 464 26.08 -25.88 -20.92
N TYR A 465 25.06 -25.93 -21.78
CA TYR A 465 25.15 -25.85 -23.25
C TYR A 465 26.18 -24.80 -23.71
N GLN A 466 26.98 -25.14 -24.73
CA GLN A 466 28.13 -24.36 -25.21
C GLN A 466 29.30 -24.20 -24.22
N SER A 467 29.29 -24.86 -23.06
CA SER A 467 30.52 -25.01 -22.28
C SER A 467 31.60 -25.73 -23.08
N SER A 468 32.81 -25.18 -23.08
CA SER A 468 34.00 -25.82 -23.63
C SER A 468 34.98 -26.17 -22.52
N CYS A 469 35.58 -27.36 -22.58
CA CYS A 469 36.58 -27.83 -21.62
C CYS A 469 37.78 -28.45 -22.33
N THR A 470 38.98 -28.06 -21.90
CA THR A 470 40.26 -28.59 -22.39
C THR A 470 40.99 -29.30 -21.26
N LEU A 471 41.53 -30.49 -21.54
CA LEU A 471 42.39 -31.22 -20.60
C LEU A 471 43.86 -30.87 -20.82
N THR A 472 44.56 -30.59 -19.73
CA THR A 472 46.01 -30.52 -19.67
C THR A 472 46.49 -31.54 -18.64
N CYS A 473 47.60 -32.25 -18.90
CA CYS A 473 48.13 -33.26 -17.99
C CYS A 473 49.36 -32.75 -17.23
N ASP A 474 49.60 -33.31 -16.04
CA ASP A 474 50.79 -33.05 -15.23
C ASP A 474 52.07 -33.45 -15.99
N GLU A 475 53.22 -32.87 -15.60
CA GLU A 475 54.52 -33.21 -16.19
C GLU A 475 54.80 -34.73 -16.11
N GLY A 476 55.08 -35.33 -17.28
CA GLY A 476 55.31 -36.77 -17.43
C GLY A 476 54.07 -37.61 -17.77
N PHE A 477 52.92 -36.97 -17.99
CA PHE A 477 51.67 -37.59 -18.42
C PHE A 477 51.17 -36.94 -19.72
N VAL A 478 50.40 -37.68 -20.52
CA VAL A 478 49.79 -37.22 -21.78
C VAL A 478 48.31 -37.63 -21.85
N PRO A 479 47.43 -36.85 -22.51
CA PRO A 479 46.04 -37.24 -22.67
C PRO A 479 45.92 -38.43 -23.63
N SER A 480 45.06 -39.39 -23.30
CA SER A 480 44.81 -40.61 -24.11
C SER A 480 44.38 -40.27 -25.56
N GLU A 481 43.49 -39.29 -25.71
CA GLU A 481 43.15 -38.64 -26.98
C GLU A 481 43.03 -37.12 -26.80
N SER A 482 43.25 -36.33 -27.86
CA SER A 482 43.41 -34.88 -27.82
C SER A 482 42.26 -34.13 -28.51
N GLU A 483 41.10 -34.05 -27.87
CA GLU A 483 39.97 -33.24 -28.34
C GLU A 483 39.44 -32.26 -27.28
N GLU A 484 38.87 -31.15 -27.74
CA GLU A 484 38.16 -30.18 -26.91
C GLU A 484 36.73 -30.67 -26.65
N LEU A 485 36.32 -30.68 -25.37
CA LEU A 485 34.99 -31.12 -24.98
C LEU A 485 33.99 -29.98 -25.11
N HIS A 486 32.89 -30.20 -25.83
CA HIS A 486 31.80 -29.25 -25.97
C HIS A 486 30.49 -29.83 -25.42
N CYS A 487 29.77 -29.06 -24.60
CA CYS A 487 28.43 -29.41 -24.14
C CYS A 487 27.39 -29.10 -25.24
N LEU A 488 26.76 -30.14 -25.78
CA LEU A 488 25.88 -30.10 -26.95
C LEU A 488 24.45 -29.66 -26.62
N ASP A 489 23.66 -29.34 -27.65
CA ASP A 489 22.25 -28.94 -27.51
C ASP A 489 21.33 -30.10 -27.09
N THR A 490 21.88 -31.31 -26.96
CA THR A 490 21.26 -32.48 -26.32
C THR A 490 21.32 -32.42 -24.79
N GLY A 491 22.33 -31.76 -24.21
CA GLY A 491 22.71 -31.91 -22.79
C GLY A 491 23.76 -33.00 -22.54
N GLU A 492 24.48 -33.43 -23.58
CA GLU A 492 25.58 -34.41 -23.50
C GLU A 492 26.90 -33.78 -23.96
N TRP A 493 28.03 -34.29 -23.48
CA TRP A 493 29.36 -33.89 -23.94
C TRP A 493 29.70 -34.54 -25.29
N SER A 494 30.50 -33.85 -26.11
CA SER A 494 30.98 -34.36 -27.41
C SER A 494 31.74 -35.69 -27.30
N SER A 495 32.49 -35.93 -26.22
CA SER A 495 33.20 -37.19 -25.95
C SER A 495 33.48 -37.40 -24.45
N LEU A 496 33.63 -38.66 -24.01
CA LEU A 496 34.00 -39.07 -22.65
C LEU A 496 34.62 -40.49 -22.68
N PRO A 497 35.51 -40.88 -21.75
CA PRO A 497 36.14 -40.10 -20.67
C PRO A 497 37.61 -39.74 -20.98
N LEU A 498 38.09 -38.60 -20.46
CA LEU A 498 39.49 -38.19 -20.61
C LEU A 498 40.37 -38.71 -19.47
N LEU A 499 41.49 -39.36 -19.81
CA LEU A 499 42.51 -39.86 -18.89
C LEU A 499 43.89 -39.29 -19.25
N CYS A 500 44.70 -39.03 -18.22
CA CYS A 500 46.13 -38.69 -18.35
C CYS A 500 46.95 -39.96 -18.11
N GLU A 501 47.59 -40.48 -19.15
CA GLU A 501 48.41 -41.70 -19.11
C GLU A 501 49.89 -41.35 -18.91
N ALA A 502 50.61 -42.17 -18.14
CA ALA A 502 52.01 -41.92 -17.83
C ALA A 502 52.91 -42.24 -19.04
N ILE A 503 53.85 -41.35 -19.37
CA ILE A 503 54.76 -41.56 -20.51
C ILE A 503 55.62 -42.82 -20.26
N THR A 504 55.59 -43.77 -21.19
CA THR A 504 56.28 -45.07 -21.05
C THR A 504 57.69 -45.06 -21.65
N CYS A 505 58.64 -45.60 -20.91
CA CYS A 505 59.98 -45.92 -21.41
C CYS A 505 60.05 -47.36 -21.92
N LYS A 506 60.97 -47.64 -22.85
CA LYS A 506 61.22 -49.00 -23.35
C LYS A 506 61.60 -49.95 -22.19
N PRO A 507 60.99 -51.14 -22.06
CA PRO A 507 61.35 -52.11 -21.02
C PRO A 507 62.85 -52.45 -21.04
N LEU A 508 63.45 -52.58 -19.85
CA LEU A 508 64.84 -52.96 -19.67
C LEU A 508 64.99 -54.45 -19.36
N LEU A 509 66.17 -54.99 -19.62
CA LEU A 509 66.53 -56.38 -19.28
C LEU A 509 67.67 -56.36 -18.24
N ALA A 510 67.69 -57.38 -17.39
CA ALA A 510 68.77 -57.55 -16.42
C ALA A 510 70.10 -57.86 -17.13
N PRO A 511 71.24 -57.32 -16.65
CA PRO A 511 72.56 -57.59 -17.23
C PRO A 511 72.95 -59.06 -17.03
N GLN A 512 73.67 -59.64 -17.98
CA GLN A 512 74.21 -60.99 -17.80
C GLN A 512 75.19 -61.02 -16.63
N GLN A 513 75.12 -62.08 -15.81
CA GLN A 513 75.84 -62.18 -14.53
C GLN A 513 75.55 -61.04 -13.55
N GLY A 514 74.33 -60.51 -13.57
CA GLY A 514 73.80 -59.60 -12.57
C GLY A 514 72.29 -59.71 -12.41
N THR A 515 71.74 -58.84 -11.57
CA THR A 515 70.31 -58.74 -11.27
C THR A 515 69.83 -57.30 -11.46
N MET A 516 68.53 -57.14 -11.72
CA MET A 516 67.86 -55.85 -11.85
C MET A 516 66.62 -55.84 -10.96
N THR A 517 66.45 -54.77 -10.18
CA THR A 517 65.27 -54.53 -9.36
C THR A 517 64.68 -53.19 -9.77
N CYS A 518 63.43 -53.19 -10.24
CA CYS A 518 62.74 -51.97 -10.65
C CYS A 518 61.60 -51.61 -9.68
N ASP A 519 61.41 -50.31 -9.48
CA ASP A 519 60.30 -49.69 -8.79
C ASP A 519 59.48 -48.87 -9.81
N HIS A 520 58.16 -48.99 -9.76
CA HIS A 520 57.23 -48.47 -10.75
C HIS A 520 56.11 -47.68 -10.04
N PRO A 521 56.25 -46.34 -9.87
CA PRO A 521 55.29 -45.54 -9.09
C PRO A 521 53.90 -45.40 -9.72
N PHE A 522 53.78 -45.56 -11.04
CA PHE A 522 52.52 -45.47 -11.79
C PHE A 522 52.27 -46.77 -12.57
N GLU A 523 52.82 -46.89 -13.77
CA GLU A 523 52.75 -48.10 -14.61
C GLU A 523 54.14 -48.70 -14.87
N ASN A 524 54.18 -49.95 -15.32
CA ASN A 524 55.42 -50.67 -15.60
C ASN A 524 56.28 -49.91 -16.63
N TYR A 525 57.52 -49.58 -16.24
CA TYR A 525 58.48 -48.82 -17.04
C TYR A 525 58.01 -47.40 -17.44
N SER A 526 57.01 -46.83 -16.76
CA SER A 526 56.53 -45.46 -16.98
C SER A 526 57.38 -44.39 -16.29
N TYR A 527 57.06 -43.11 -16.51
CA TYR A 527 57.67 -41.95 -15.87
C TYR A 527 57.94 -42.16 -14.37
N GLU A 528 59.08 -41.67 -13.91
CA GLU A 528 59.63 -41.89 -12.57
C GLU A 528 60.00 -43.33 -12.19
N SER A 529 59.70 -44.35 -12.99
CA SER A 529 60.21 -45.72 -12.75
C SER A 529 61.72 -45.69 -12.56
N THR A 530 62.22 -46.39 -11.53
CA THR A 530 63.68 -46.53 -11.32
C THR A 530 64.09 -47.98 -11.30
N CYS A 531 65.14 -48.33 -12.05
CA CYS A 531 65.73 -49.67 -12.05
C CYS A 531 67.15 -49.59 -11.49
N GLN A 532 67.43 -50.41 -10.48
CA GLN A 532 68.73 -50.57 -9.85
C GLN A 532 69.35 -51.90 -10.27
N PHE A 533 70.66 -51.90 -10.52
CA PHE A 533 71.43 -53.03 -11.02
C PHE A 533 72.51 -53.44 -10.02
N SER A 534 72.76 -54.74 -9.91
CA SER A 534 73.90 -55.31 -9.18
C SER A 534 74.49 -56.48 -9.94
N CYS A 535 75.77 -56.77 -9.72
CA CYS A 535 76.43 -57.93 -10.31
C CYS A 535 76.49 -59.12 -9.35
N ASN A 536 76.52 -60.32 -9.91
CA ASN A 536 76.74 -61.55 -9.18
C ASN A 536 78.18 -61.60 -8.63
N GLU A 537 78.40 -62.46 -7.63
CA GLU A 537 79.69 -62.59 -6.96
C GLU A 537 80.84 -62.85 -7.96
N GLY A 538 81.93 -62.09 -7.83
CA GLY A 538 83.10 -62.16 -8.71
C GLY A 538 83.01 -61.34 -10.00
N PHE A 539 81.96 -60.56 -10.19
CA PHE A 539 81.80 -59.58 -11.28
C PHE A 539 81.65 -58.16 -10.74
N SER A 540 82.25 -57.17 -11.41
CA SER A 540 82.11 -55.75 -11.11
C SER A 540 81.16 -55.05 -12.09
N LEU A 541 80.36 -54.11 -11.59
CA LEU A 541 79.45 -53.33 -12.41
C LEU A 541 80.21 -52.24 -13.17
N VAL A 542 79.98 -52.16 -14.48
CA VAL A 542 80.53 -51.14 -15.38
C VAL A 542 79.38 -50.40 -16.03
N GLY A 543 79.16 -49.17 -15.55
CA GLY A 543 78.02 -48.32 -15.89
C GLY A 543 77.33 -47.78 -14.62
N PRO A 544 76.21 -47.05 -14.75
CA PRO A 544 75.44 -46.55 -13.61
C PRO A 544 74.73 -47.71 -12.90
N ASP A 545 74.70 -47.66 -11.57
CA ASP A 545 74.01 -48.63 -10.71
C ASP A 545 72.50 -48.39 -10.64
N LYS A 546 72.02 -47.19 -10.98
CA LYS A 546 70.59 -46.86 -11.04
C LYS A 546 70.25 -45.98 -12.24
N VAL A 547 69.11 -46.27 -12.88
CA VAL A 547 68.53 -45.47 -13.98
C VAL A 547 67.08 -45.10 -13.69
N LYS A 548 66.61 -43.94 -14.21
CA LYS A 548 65.23 -43.43 -14.05
C LYS A 548 64.58 -43.19 -15.41
N CYS A 549 63.28 -43.48 -15.55
CA CYS A 549 62.49 -43.10 -16.72
C CYS A 549 62.12 -41.61 -16.66
N THR A 550 62.38 -40.88 -17.74
CA THR A 550 62.19 -39.42 -17.84
C THR A 550 60.93 -39.05 -18.63
N THR A 551 60.53 -37.78 -18.56
CA THR A 551 59.42 -37.20 -19.32
C THR A 551 59.56 -37.32 -20.85
N SER A 552 60.76 -37.65 -21.35
CA SER A 552 61.02 -37.88 -22.78
C SER A 552 60.70 -39.30 -23.28
N GLY A 553 60.23 -40.22 -22.41
CA GLY A 553 60.09 -41.64 -22.75
C GLY A 553 61.44 -42.38 -22.87
N HIS A 554 62.50 -41.79 -22.31
CA HIS A 554 63.84 -42.37 -22.29
C HIS A 554 64.39 -42.51 -20.88
N TRP A 555 65.21 -43.54 -20.67
CA TRP A 555 65.96 -43.75 -19.44
C TRP A 555 67.15 -42.80 -19.35
N THR A 556 67.51 -42.40 -18.14
CA THR A 556 68.67 -41.51 -17.88
C THR A 556 70.01 -42.04 -18.39
N ALA A 557 70.14 -43.36 -18.60
CA ALA A 557 71.29 -43.99 -19.20
C ALA A 557 70.93 -45.38 -19.77
N HIS A 558 71.84 -45.97 -20.55
CA HIS A 558 71.73 -47.37 -20.99
C HIS A 558 72.03 -48.36 -19.85
N THR A 559 71.59 -49.61 -20.01
CA THR A 559 71.82 -50.69 -19.05
C THR A 559 73.33 -50.94 -18.83
N PRO A 560 73.80 -51.05 -17.58
CA PRO A 560 75.20 -51.35 -17.27
C PRO A 560 75.57 -52.80 -17.62
N THR A 561 76.87 -53.11 -17.56
CA THR A 561 77.39 -54.47 -17.81
C THR A 561 78.17 -55.01 -16.62
N CYS A 562 78.12 -56.32 -16.39
CA CYS A 562 78.90 -56.99 -15.34
C CYS A 562 80.15 -57.64 -15.96
N GLN A 563 81.34 -57.23 -15.52
CA GLN A 563 82.61 -57.75 -16.02
C GLN A 563 83.32 -58.59 -14.95
N ALA A 564 83.90 -59.73 -15.34
CA ALA A 564 84.57 -60.61 -14.38
C ALA A 564 85.82 -59.94 -13.78
N ILE A 565 85.95 -60.00 -12.45
CA ILE A 565 87.08 -59.43 -11.71
C ILE A 565 88.38 -60.16 -12.11
N LYS A 566 89.48 -59.43 -12.30
CA LYS A 566 90.76 -59.98 -12.77
C LYS A 566 91.76 -60.18 -11.63
N CYS A 567 92.50 -61.28 -11.67
CA CYS A 567 93.61 -61.56 -10.76
C CYS A 567 94.97 -61.11 -11.34
N PRO A 568 95.99 -60.89 -10.50
CA PRO A 568 97.34 -60.55 -10.94
C PRO A 568 97.94 -61.59 -11.89
N PRO A 569 98.75 -61.18 -12.89
CA PRO A 569 99.42 -62.11 -13.79
C PRO A 569 100.40 -63.02 -13.03
N LEU A 570 100.40 -64.32 -13.35
CA LEU A 570 101.33 -65.31 -12.79
C LEU A 570 102.57 -65.47 -13.68
N VAL A 571 103.70 -65.79 -13.05
CA VAL A 571 105.00 -66.04 -13.72
C VAL A 571 105.44 -67.47 -13.43
N ALA A 572 106.06 -68.13 -14.41
CA ALA A 572 106.46 -69.53 -14.30
C ALA A 572 107.62 -69.72 -13.30
N PRO A 573 107.57 -70.72 -12.41
CA PRO A 573 108.63 -70.96 -11.46
C PRO A 573 109.89 -71.49 -12.13
N HIS A 574 111.06 -71.17 -11.56
CA HIS A 574 112.34 -71.59 -12.11
C HIS A 574 112.44 -73.13 -12.19
N GLN A 575 112.70 -73.66 -13.39
CA GLN A 575 112.67 -75.10 -13.72
C GLN A 575 111.28 -75.79 -13.61
N GLY A 576 110.19 -75.02 -13.63
CA GLY A 576 108.82 -75.51 -13.80
C GLY A 576 108.06 -74.79 -14.93
N ALA A 577 106.79 -75.13 -15.09
CA ALA A 577 105.84 -74.55 -16.04
C ALA A 577 104.43 -74.54 -15.43
N PHE A 578 103.50 -73.77 -16.01
CA PHE A 578 102.10 -73.79 -15.59
C PHE A 578 101.14 -73.63 -16.78
N HIS A 579 99.91 -74.10 -16.62
CA HIS A 579 98.83 -74.01 -17.59
C HIS A 579 97.57 -73.46 -16.92
N CYS A 580 96.93 -72.44 -17.50
CA CYS A 580 95.70 -71.84 -16.98
C CYS A 580 94.50 -72.10 -17.89
N SER A 581 93.30 -72.11 -17.31
CA SER A 581 92.02 -72.31 -18.02
C SER A 581 91.47 -71.06 -18.73
N GLY A 582 92.11 -69.90 -18.62
CA GLY A 582 91.69 -68.65 -19.26
C GLY A 582 92.36 -68.42 -20.63
N GLU A 583 91.57 -68.07 -21.65
CA GLU A 583 92.07 -67.74 -22.99
C GLU A 583 92.98 -66.49 -22.97
N ASN A 584 94.04 -66.53 -23.79
CA ASN A 584 94.98 -65.42 -24.05
C ASN A 584 95.52 -64.70 -22.79
N GLY A 585 95.67 -65.42 -21.68
CA GLY A 585 96.23 -64.87 -20.43
C GLY A 585 95.29 -63.92 -19.67
N ASN A 586 94.00 -63.85 -20.00
CA ASN A 586 93.02 -63.09 -19.22
C ASN A 586 92.60 -63.88 -17.97
N MET A 587 93.31 -63.66 -16.86
CA MET A 587 93.14 -64.41 -15.61
C MET A 587 91.98 -63.84 -14.77
N SER A 588 90.73 -64.10 -15.16
CA SER A 588 89.53 -63.60 -14.47
C SER A 588 89.02 -64.55 -13.37
N TYR A 589 88.04 -64.10 -12.58
CA TYR A 589 87.36 -64.86 -11.54
C TYR A 589 87.04 -66.29 -11.99
N ASN A 590 87.22 -67.26 -11.08
CA ASN A 590 87.05 -68.69 -11.28
C ASN A 590 88.10 -69.37 -12.20
N SER A 591 89.01 -68.62 -12.85
CA SER A 591 90.16 -69.20 -13.57
C SER A 591 91.05 -70.03 -12.66
N THR A 592 91.56 -71.14 -13.17
CA THR A 592 92.44 -72.08 -12.48
C THR A 592 93.76 -72.24 -13.23
N CYS A 593 94.86 -72.38 -12.50
CA CYS A 593 96.22 -72.53 -13.03
C CYS A 593 96.94 -73.67 -12.34
N ASP A 594 97.40 -74.66 -13.11
CA ASP A 594 98.07 -75.88 -12.66
C ASP A 594 99.59 -75.78 -12.94
N PHE A 595 100.43 -76.18 -11.98
CA PHE A 595 101.88 -76.00 -11.95
C PHE A 595 102.63 -77.35 -11.93
N SER A 596 103.68 -77.48 -12.74
CA SER A 596 104.51 -78.68 -12.86
C SER A 596 106.01 -78.37 -12.80
N CYS A 597 106.82 -79.27 -12.20
CA CYS A 597 108.29 -79.21 -12.21
C CYS A 597 108.89 -80.14 -13.28
N LYS A 598 110.10 -79.84 -13.75
CA LYS A 598 110.87 -80.77 -14.60
C LYS A 598 111.29 -82.03 -13.83
N SER A 599 111.45 -83.15 -14.56
CA SER A 599 111.72 -84.48 -14.01
C SER A 599 112.92 -84.50 -13.04
N GLY A 600 112.75 -85.18 -11.90
CA GLY A 600 113.76 -85.30 -10.84
C GLY A 600 113.68 -84.25 -9.72
N LEU A 601 112.74 -83.29 -9.80
CA LEU A 601 112.51 -82.25 -8.79
C LEU A 601 111.08 -82.33 -8.24
N MET A 602 110.89 -82.03 -6.95
CA MET A 602 109.55 -81.99 -6.32
C MET A 602 109.02 -80.57 -6.16
N ILE A 603 107.69 -80.41 -6.34
CA ILE A 603 106.94 -79.16 -6.12
C ILE A 603 106.86 -78.87 -4.61
N ILE A 604 107.18 -77.63 -4.23
CA ILE A 604 107.01 -77.06 -2.89
C ILE A 604 105.97 -75.93 -3.00
N GLY A 605 104.76 -76.17 -2.51
CA GLY A 605 103.61 -75.25 -2.56
C GLY A 605 102.35 -75.91 -3.13
N SER A 606 101.28 -75.14 -3.36
CA SER A 606 100.10 -75.65 -4.05
C SER A 606 100.39 -75.84 -5.54
N HIS A 607 100.04 -77.00 -6.10
CA HIS A 607 100.14 -77.23 -7.55
C HIS A 607 98.99 -76.57 -8.33
N ILE A 608 97.88 -76.19 -7.69
CA ILE A 608 96.77 -75.47 -8.33
C ILE A 608 96.49 -74.15 -7.62
N LEU A 609 96.39 -73.07 -8.40
CA LEU A 609 95.91 -71.76 -7.97
C LEU A 609 94.57 -71.43 -8.63
N LYS A 610 93.67 -70.78 -7.89
CA LYS A 610 92.36 -70.34 -8.40
C LYS A 610 92.15 -68.85 -8.14
N CYS A 611 91.59 -68.13 -9.11
CA CYS A 611 91.26 -66.71 -9.00
C CYS A 611 89.94 -66.53 -8.23
N THR A 612 90.00 -65.80 -7.11
CA THR A 612 88.88 -65.58 -6.19
C THR A 612 88.09 -64.31 -6.51
N ALA A 613 86.89 -64.16 -5.94
CA ALA A 613 86.02 -63.00 -6.17
C ALA A 613 86.63 -61.67 -5.67
N SER A 614 87.64 -61.71 -4.81
CA SER A 614 88.41 -60.54 -4.35
C SER A 614 89.55 -60.13 -5.29
N GLY A 615 89.69 -60.78 -6.45
CA GLY A 615 90.79 -60.50 -7.40
C GLY A 615 92.15 -61.01 -6.93
N SER A 616 92.18 -62.03 -6.08
CA SER A 616 93.40 -62.64 -5.55
C SER A 616 93.48 -64.14 -5.85
N TRP A 617 94.70 -64.69 -5.90
CA TRP A 617 94.91 -66.14 -6.02
C TRP A 617 94.76 -66.84 -4.67
N THR A 618 94.24 -68.08 -4.68
CA THR A 618 94.06 -68.89 -3.45
C THR A 618 95.33 -69.14 -2.64
N SER A 619 96.52 -69.08 -3.25
CA SER A 619 97.82 -69.10 -2.56
C SER A 619 98.93 -68.53 -3.45
N LEU A 620 100.18 -68.52 -2.95
CA LEU A 620 101.35 -68.09 -3.71
C LEU A 620 101.86 -69.19 -4.68
N ALA A 621 102.61 -68.80 -5.70
CA ALA A 621 103.15 -69.73 -6.70
C ALA A 621 104.25 -70.67 -6.11
N PRO A 622 104.30 -71.96 -6.53
CA PRO A 622 105.20 -72.98 -5.96
C PRO A 622 106.63 -72.99 -6.54
N SER A 623 107.54 -73.83 -6.01
CA SER A 623 108.96 -73.93 -6.43
C SER A 623 109.53 -75.38 -6.47
N CYS A 624 110.71 -75.62 -7.04
CA CYS A 624 111.29 -76.98 -7.32
C CYS A 624 112.71 -77.20 -6.71
N LYS A 625 113.01 -78.33 -6.02
CA LYS A 625 114.35 -78.65 -5.37
C LYS A 625 114.71 -80.17 -5.26
N GLY A 626 115.96 -80.52 -4.83
CA GLY A 626 116.57 -81.88 -4.70
C GLY A 626 117.34 -82.19 -3.37
N LYS A 627 117.99 -83.37 -3.20
CA LYS A 627 118.29 -84.03 -1.87
C LYS A 627 119.74 -84.54 -1.60
N LEU A 628 120.31 -84.26 -0.40
CA LEU A 628 121.51 -84.91 0.24
C LEU A 628 121.50 -84.68 1.79
N SER A 629 122.27 -85.41 2.63
CA SER A 629 122.09 -85.45 4.12
C SER A 629 123.38 -85.47 4.99
N LEU A 630 123.34 -84.82 6.16
CA LEU A 630 124.31 -84.84 7.29
C LEU A 630 123.58 -85.13 8.64
N CYS A 631 124.30 -85.64 9.66
CA CYS A 631 123.80 -85.70 11.05
C CYS A 631 123.42 -84.28 11.56
N PRO A 632 122.20 -84.05 12.09
CA PRO A 632 121.81 -82.75 12.66
C PRO A 632 122.66 -82.38 13.88
N VAL A 633 122.96 -81.09 14.04
CA VAL A 633 123.56 -80.55 15.27
C VAL A 633 122.56 -80.69 16.42
N LEU A 634 123.05 -81.07 17.61
CA LEU A 634 122.28 -81.08 18.85
C LEU A 634 122.63 -79.83 19.67
N ASP A 635 121.62 -79.25 20.31
CA ASP A 635 121.76 -78.16 21.28
C ASP A 635 121.70 -78.73 22.72
N ASP A 636 122.24 -78.00 23.69
CA ASP A 636 122.13 -78.35 25.12
C ASP A 636 120.67 -78.50 25.58
N PRO A 637 120.35 -79.52 26.40
CA PRO A 637 119.02 -79.63 27.00
C PRO A 637 118.78 -78.47 27.96
N LYS A 638 117.58 -77.86 27.91
CA LYS A 638 117.22 -76.78 28.85
C LYS A 638 117.33 -77.29 30.30
N TRP A 639 118.03 -76.51 31.14
CA TRP A 639 118.34 -76.85 32.54
C TRP A 639 119.22 -78.10 32.68
N GLY A 640 120.18 -78.24 31.77
CA GLY A 640 121.20 -79.27 31.75
C GLY A 640 122.38 -78.87 30.85
N ASN A 641 123.34 -79.77 30.73
CA ASN A 641 124.59 -79.58 29.99
C ASN A 641 124.92 -80.82 29.16
N MET A 642 125.32 -80.61 27.90
CA MET A 642 125.76 -81.64 26.96
C MET A 642 127.28 -81.57 26.76
N GLU A 643 127.99 -82.67 27.06
CA GLU A 643 129.42 -82.81 26.78
C GLU A 643 129.64 -83.84 25.66
N CYS A 644 130.07 -83.38 24.49
CA CYS A 644 130.39 -84.22 23.34
C CYS A 644 131.89 -84.47 23.21
N SER A 645 132.29 -85.74 23.15
CA SER A 645 133.68 -86.13 22.91
C SER A 645 133.98 -86.20 21.42
N TYR A 646 135.04 -85.51 20.99
CA TYR A 646 135.53 -85.49 19.60
C TYR A 646 137.01 -85.88 19.58
N ASN A 647 137.38 -86.91 18.82
CA ASN A 647 138.78 -87.27 18.59
C ASN A 647 139.35 -86.50 17.40
N GLU A 648 140.38 -85.68 17.63
CA GLU A 648 141.03 -84.88 16.59
C GLU A 648 142.10 -85.67 15.80
N ARG A 649 141.64 -86.54 14.88
CA ARG A 649 142.28 -86.83 13.58
C ARG A 649 141.41 -87.77 12.73
N ASP A 650 140.81 -87.19 11.69
CA ASP A 650 139.97 -87.78 10.63
C ASP A 650 138.66 -88.51 11.03
N SER A 651 137.62 -88.24 10.22
CA SER A 651 136.28 -88.86 10.18
C SER A 651 135.41 -88.82 11.45
N ARG A 652 134.32 -88.03 11.41
CA ARG A 652 133.32 -87.87 12.49
C ARG A 652 132.32 -89.05 12.62
N ASP A 653 132.78 -90.29 12.44
CA ASP A 653 131.94 -91.48 12.41
C ASP A 653 131.71 -92.16 13.77
N SER A 654 132.00 -91.46 14.88
CA SER A 654 131.78 -91.98 16.25
C SER A 654 131.55 -90.91 17.33
N THR A 655 130.99 -89.74 17.00
CA THR A 655 130.67 -88.71 18.01
C THR A 655 129.70 -89.27 19.05
N ILE A 656 130.09 -89.24 20.33
CA ILE A 656 129.25 -89.56 21.49
C ILE A 656 129.08 -88.29 22.33
N CYS A 657 127.82 -87.95 22.63
CA CYS A 657 127.43 -86.84 23.48
C CYS A 657 126.76 -87.37 24.75
N HIS A 658 127.24 -86.92 25.92
CA HIS A 658 126.69 -87.23 27.24
C HIS A 658 125.86 -86.05 27.76
N PHE A 659 124.81 -86.31 28.53
CA PHE A 659 123.90 -85.30 29.06
C PHE A 659 123.76 -85.38 30.57
N THR A 660 123.74 -84.21 31.21
CA THR A 660 123.50 -84.05 32.65
C THR A 660 122.46 -82.95 32.89
N CYS A 661 121.80 -82.94 34.05
CA CYS A 661 120.83 -81.90 34.42
C CYS A 661 121.33 -81.04 35.58
N ASP A 662 120.86 -79.80 35.61
CA ASP A 662 121.09 -78.87 36.71
C ASP A 662 120.42 -79.36 38.00
N VAL A 663 120.95 -78.92 39.15
CA VAL A 663 120.45 -79.31 40.48
C VAL A 663 118.97 -78.96 40.62
N GLY A 664 118.16 -79.94 41.03
CA GLY A 664 116.70 -79.82 41.14
C GLY A 664 115.93 -80.21 39.87
N PHE A 665 116.62 -80.68 38.82
CA PHE A 665 116.05 -81.29 37.62
C PHE A 665 116.56 -82.73 37.46
N VAL A 666 115.77 -83.59 36.80
CA VAL A 666 116.08 -85.01 36.58
C VAL A 666 116.03 -85.31 35.08
N LEU A 667 117.02 -86.06 34.60
CA LEU A 667 117.14 -86.41 33.19
C LEU A 667 116.06 -87.42 32.77
N LYS A 668 115.36 -87.12 31.68
CA LYS A 668 114.39 -87.98 31.00
C LYS A 668 114.86 -88.28 29.59
N GLY A 669 115.30 -89.52 29.39
CA GLY A 669 115.84 -90.02 28.12
C GLY A 669 117.15 -90.77 28.35
N SER A 670 117.90 -91.00 27.28
CA SER A 670 119.24 -91.57 27.35
C SER A 670 120.24 -90.54 27.86
N ASP A 671 121.11 -90.94 28.78
CA ASP A 671 122.23 -90.14 29.29
C ASP A 671 123.38 -89.96 28.28
N SER A 672 123.33 -90.69 27.16
CA SER A 672 124.25 -90.57 26.05
C SER A 672 123.63 -90.95 24.70
N VAL A 673 124.09 -90.30 23.62
CA VAL A 673 123.69 -90.60 22.23
C VAL A 673 124.92 -90.59 21.30
N GLN A 674 124.86 -91.37 20.22
CA GLN A 674 125.94 -91.55 19.25
C GLN A 674 125.43 -91.29 17.81
N CYS A 675 126.20 -90.60 16.96
CA CYS A 675 125.83 -90.42 15.54
C CYS A 675 126.21 -91.68 14.74
N SER A 676 125.28 -92.16 13.91
CA SER A 676 125.42 -93.34 13.04
C SER A 676 125.88 -92.94 11.64
N THR A 677 126.55 -93.87 10.92
CA THR A 677 127.00 -93.73 9.53
C THR A 677 125.89 -93.40 8.51
N TYR A 678 124.62 -93.55 8.89
CA TYR A 678 123.46 -93.15 8.08
C TYR A 678 123.00 -91.69 8.32
N GLY A 679 123.70 -90.91 9.13
CA GLY A 679 123.39 -89.49 9.38
C GLY A 679 122.26 -89.24 10.39
N ASN A 680 122.02 -90.17 11.31
CA ASN A 680 121.05 -90.04 12.42
C ASN A 680 121.70 -90.38 13.76
N TRP A 681 121.20 -89.78 14.85
CA TRP A 681 121.55 -90.12 16.23
C TRP A 681 120.86 -91.41 16.69
N THR A 682 121.52 -92.21 17.54
CA THR A 682 121.00 -93.49 18.06
C THR A 682 119.74 -93.37 18.91
N ALA A 683 119.50 -92.21 19.52
CA ALA A 683 118.28 -91.86 20.23
C ALA A 683 118.03 -90.34 20.11
N PRO A 684 116.78 -89.86 20.31
CA PRO A 684 116.52 -88.42 20.45
C PRO A 684 117.21 -87.85 21.70
N PRO A 685 117.56 -86.55 21.71
CA PRO A 685 118.19 -85.91 22.86
C PRO A 685 117.25 -85.94 24.09
N PRO A 686 117.78 -86.16 25.31
CA PRO A 686 117.00 -86.19 26.55
C PRO A 686 116.56 -84.79 26.99
N THR A 687 115.61 -84.74 27.93
CA THR A 687 115.12 -83.49 28.55
C THR A 687 115.32 -83.49 30.07
N CYS A 688 115.56 -82.33 30.65
CA CYS A 688 115.63 -82.17 32.11
C CYS A 688 114.27 -81.70 32.64
N GLU A 689 113.61 -82.52 33.46
CA GLU A 689 112.32 -82.21 34.09
C GLU A 689 112.52 -81.76 35.56
N VAL A 690 111.84 -80.69 35.99
CA VAL A 690 111.97 -80.19 37.36
C VAL A 690 111.40 -81.18 38.39
N VAL A 691 112.12 -81.35 39.49
CA VAL A 691 111.67 -82.17 40.63
C VAL A 691 110.45 -81.52 41.29
N LYS A 692 109.45 -82.34 41.64
CA LYS A 692 108.22 -81.90 42.32
C LYS A 692 108.18 -82.42 43.76
N CYS A 693 107.78 -81.54 44.67
CA CYS A 693 107.41 -81.88 46.03
C CYS A 693 105.95 -82.36 46.10
N PRO A 694 105.55 -83.10 47.16
CA PRO A 694 104.15 -83.49 47.37
C PRO A 694 103.22 -82.27 47.43
N GLU A 695 102.05 -82.34 46.81
CA GLU A 695 101.08 -81.24 46.85
C GLU A 695 100.57 -80.96 48.28
N LEU A 696 100.42 -79.68 48.60
CA LEU A 696 100.03 -79.22 49.94
C LEU A 696 98.51 -78.99 50.01
N ILE A 697 97.79 -79.86 50.70
CA ILE A 697 96.33 -79.76 50.90
C ILE A 697 96.05 -78.96 52.17
N LEU A 698 95.38 -77.81 52.06
CA LEU A 698 95.08 -76.97 53.22
C LEU A 698 93.81 -77.39 53.98
N PRO A 699 93.91 -77.63 55.30
CA PRO A 699 92.73 -77.64 56.16
C PRO A 699 92.21 -76.21 56.35
N LYS A 700 90.92 -76.00 56.05
CA LYS A 700 90.26 -74.71 56.33
C LYS A 700 90.21 -74.46 57.85
N PRO A 701 90.43 -73.23 58.33
CA PRO A 701 90.46 -71.99 57.53
C PRO A 701 91.88 -71.45 57.25
N MET A 702 92.94 -72.26 57.37
CA MET A 702 94.30 -71.80 57.04
C MET A 702 94.40 -71.36 55.57
N LEU A 703 95.25 -70.36 55.31
CA LEU A 703 95.57 -69.83 53.99
C LEU A 703 97.05 -70.08 53.67
N MET A 704 97.34 -70.32 52.39
CA MET A 704 98.70 -70.48 51.88
C MET A 704 98.83 -69.66 50.60
N ASN A 705 99.91 -68.91 50.49
CA ASN A 705 100.35 -68.29 49.25
C ASN A 705 101.69 -68.90 48.85
N CYS A 706 101.77 -69.48 47.65
CA CYS A 706 102.99 -70.06 47.14
C CYS A 706 103.51 -69.31 45.92
N SER A 707 104.82 -69.06 45.91
CA SER A 707 105.55 -68.78 44.68
C SER A 707 106.03 -70.11 44.08
N HIS A 708 105.87 -70.27 42.77
CA HIS A 708 106.18 -71.50 42.03
C HIS A 708 107.08 -71.21 40.82
N PRO A 709 108.41 -71.02 41.02
CA PRO A 709 109.31 -70.53 39.97
C PRO A 709 109.33 -71.38 38.69
N TRP A 710 109.20 -72.72 38.82
CA TRP A 710 109.23 -73.66 37.69
C TRP A 710 107.98 -74.55 37.62
N GLY A 711 106.86 -74.10 38.21
CA GLY A 711 105.58 -74.81 38.18
C GLY A 711 105.11 -75.31 39.56
N ASN A 712 103.84 -75.71 39.63
CA ASN A 712 103.14 -75.99 40.89
C ASN A 712 103.89 -77.01 41.76
N PHE A 713 104.21 -76.60 43.00
CA PHE A 713 104.95 -77.39 43.99
C PHE A 713 106.29 -78.00 43.50
N SER A 714 106.94 -77.40 42.50
CA SER A 714 108.28 -77.77 42.01
C SER A 714 109.43 -77.28 42.90
N TYR A 715 110.68 -77.68 42.61
CA TYR A 715 111.91 -77.17 43.22
C TYR A 715 111.89 -75.64 43.44
N GLU A 716 112.49 -75.18 44.53
CA GLU A 716 112.41 -73.80 45.06
C GLU A 716 111.02 -73.17 45.22
N SER A 717 109.91 -73.89 44.99
CA SER A 717 108.59 -73.38 45.36
C SER A 717 108.58 -73.01 46.84
N THR A 718 108.21 -71.78 47.14
CA THR A 718 108.16 -71.25 48.51
C THR A 718 106.70 -70.99 48.87
N CYS A 719 106.21 -71.68 49.89
CA CYS A 719 104.83 -71.58 50.37
C CYS A 719 104.82 -70.91 51.75
N ILE A 720 104.16 -69.76 51.84
CA ILE A 720 103.95 -68.99 53.07
C ILE A 720 102.51 -69.19 53.54
N PHE A 721 102.34 -69.52 54.81
CA PHE A 721 101.07 -69.80 55.46
C PHE A 721 100.65 -68.66 56.38
N TYR A 722 99.35 -68.44 56.44
CA TYR A 722 98.69 -67.43 57.28
C TYR A 722 97.43 -68.03 57.88
N CYS A 723 97.08 -67.56 59.08
CA CYS A 723 95.80 -67.86 59.69
C CYS A 723 94.84 -66.67 59.50
N PRO A 724 93.52 -66.91 59.42
CA PRO A 724 92.55 -65.81 59.48
C PRO A 724 92.66 -65.06 60.81
N THR A 725 92.01 -63.89 60.85
CA THR A 725 91.88 -63.07 62.07
C THR A 725 91.47 -63.91 63.28
N ASP A 726 92.06 -63.56 64.42
CA ASP A 726 91.89 -64.20 65.73
C ASP A 726 92.51 -65.60 65.90
N GLN A 727 93.46 -65.99 65.02
CA GLN A 727 94.28 -67.20 65.20
C GLN A 727 95.78 -66.93 64.92
N MET A 728 96.67 -67.49 65.76
CA MET A 728 98.12 -67.49 65.52
C MET A 728 98.58 -68.78 64.82
N LEU A 729 99.63 -68.65 63.99
CA LEU A 729 100.21 -69.77 63.27
C LEU A 729 101.26 -70.49 64.12
N ASN A 730 101.02 -71.78 64.40
CA ASN A 730 101.94 -72.65 65.11
C ASN A 730 102.73 -73.51 64.10
N GLY A 731 104.03 -73.20 63.97
CA GLY A 731 104.96 -73.81 63.03
C GLY A 731 105.80 -72.73 62.33
N SER A 732 106.55 -73.11 61.29
CA SER A 732 107.21 -72.10 60.45
C SER A 732 106.21 -71.51 59.46
N PRO A 733 106.14 -70.18 59.31
CA PRO A 733 105.24 -69.54 58.34
C PRO A 733 105.65 -69.85 56.91
N GLU A 734 106.90 -70.22 56.65
CA GLU A 734 107.41 -70.48 55.30
C GLU A 734 108.05 -71.87 55.21
N ILE A 735 107.72 -72.61 54.14
CA ILE A 735 108.38 -73.85 53.72
C ILE A 735 108.77 -73.78 52.24
N LYS A 736 109.89 -74.40 51.87
CA LYS A 736 110.45 -74.35 50.50
C LYS A 736 110.69 -75.76 49.96
N CYS A 737 110.38 -76.01 48.69
CA CYS A 737 110.63 -77.29 48.04
C CYS A 737 112.12 -77.46 47.72
N GLN A 738 112.72 -78.56 48.19
CA GLN A 738 114.15 -78.86 48.05
C GLN A 738 114.42 -79.76 46.84
N ALA A 739 115.69 -79.88 46.44
CA ALA A 739 116.10 -80.58 45.21
C ALA A 739 115.76 -82.08 45.23
N GLU A 740 115.58 -82.64 46.42
CA GLU A 740 115.24 -84.05 46.66
C GLU A 740 113.71 -84.32 46.60
N GLY A 741 112.91 -83.33 46.20
CA GLY A 741 111.45 -83.45 46.09
C GLY A 741 110.73 -83.51 47.43
N LYS A 742 111.27 -82.83 48.46
CA LYS A 742 110.68 -82.73 49.79
C LYS A 742 110.59 -81.28 50.26
N TRP A 743 109.57 -80.99 51.05
CA TRP A 743 109.43 -79.69 51.71
C TRP A 743 110.44 -79.56 52.85
N SER A 744 111.10 -78.40 52.94
CA SER A 744 112.15 -78.12 53.92
C SER A 744 111.68 -78.20 55.37
N LYS A 745 110.37 -78.09 55.62
CA LYS A 745 109.73 -78.23 56.92
C LYS A 745 108.34 -78.83 56.77
N LYS A 746 107.77 -79.34 57.87
CA LYS A 746 106.37 -79.78 57.91
C LYS A 746 105.41 -78.59 57.89
N MET A 747 104.22 -78.82 57.35
CA MET A 747 103.13 -77.84 57.25
C MET A 747 102.70 -77.33 58.64
N PRO A 748 102.54 -76.00 58.83
CA PRO A 748 102.10 -75.42 60.10
C PRO A 748 100.59 -75.61 60.34
N THR A 749 100.11 -75.19 61.50
CA THR A 749 98.68 -75.25 61.89
C THR A 749 98.22 -73.94 62.53
N CYS A 750 96.93 -73.61 62.43
CA CYS A 750 96.34 -72.42 63.04
C CYS A 750 95.73 -72.74 64.41
N GLN A 751 95.97 -71.87 65.39
CA GLN A 751 95.46 -71.99 66.76
C GLN A 751 94.81 -70.67 67.18
N GLY A 752 93.58 -70.73 67.71
CA GLY A 752 92.83 -69.52 68.12
C GLY A 752 93.52 -68.72 69.21
N ASN A 753 93.60 -67.41 69.05
CA ASN A 753 94.10 -66.47 70.04
C ASN A 753 92.93 -65.78 70.74
N PRO A 754 92.95 -65.63 72.08
CA PRO A 754 91.83 -65.06 72.81
C PRO A 754 91.79 -63.52 72.68
N LEU A 755 90.89 -63.06 71.84
CA LEU A 755 89.95 -61.99 72.21
C LEU A 755 88.88 -62.69 73.13
N SER A 756 88.05 -62.07 73.97
CA SER A 756 87.58 -60.68 74.01
C SER A 756 86.97 -60.19 72.67
N ILE A 757 86.40 -61.16 71.93
CA ILE A 757 85.79 -61.19 70.57
C ILE A 757 85.50 -59.89 69.75
N GLN A 758 86.44 -59.08 69.23
CA GLN A 758 86.04 -57.93 68.37
C GLN A 758 87.08 -57.36 67.36
N GLU A 759 86.77 -57.40 66.05
CA GLU A 759 86.50 -56.23 65.15
C GLU A 759 86.76 -56.48 63.65
N ALA A 760 85.85 -56.02 62.76
CA ALA A 760 86.09 -55.86 61.32
C ALA A 760 85.01 -55.00 60.61
N LEU A 761 85.40 -54.41 59.46
CA LEU A 761 84.64 -54.21 58.19
C LEU A 761 84.58 -52.77 57.65
N THR A 762 85.01 -52.59 56.38
CA THR A 762 84.16 -52.35 55.19
C THR A 762 84.98 -51.74 54.03
N TYR A 763 84.69 -52.09 52.77
CA TYR A 763 84.02 -51.14 51.83
C TYR A 763 83.58 -51.81 50.51
N PHE A 764 82.77 -51.05 49.76
CA PHE A 764 81.80 -51.51 48.77
C PHE A 764 82.29 -51.63 47.32
N GLY A 765 81.53 -52.41 46.53
CA GLY A 765 81.34 -52.19 45.10
C GLY A 765 79.87 -52.46 44.73
N GLY A 766 79.35 -51.86 43.66
CA GLY A 766 78.00 -52.11 43.20
C GLY A 766 77.73 -51.61 41.78
N ALA A 767 77.10 -52.44 40.96
CA ALA A 767 76.45 -52.09 39.69
C ALA A 767 75.57 -53.24 39.16
N VAL A 768 74.77 -52.89 38.15
CA VAL A 768 74.05 -53.73 37.15
C VAL A 768 72.57 -53.97 37.41
N ALA A 769 71.76 -53.53 36.44
CA ALA A 769 70.41 -53.99 36.16
C ALA A 769 70.19 -54.00 34.64
N SER A 770 69.51 -55.02 34.11
CA SER A 770 69.39 -55.25 32.67
C SER A 770 68.18 -56.13 32.29
N VAL A 771 67.19 -55.54 31.58
CA VAL A 771 66.18 -56.18 30.67
C VAL A 771 65.23 -57.21 31.39
N THR A 772 63.94 -57.45 31.10
CA THR A 772 63.18 -57.64 29.85
C THR A 772 61.65 -57.47 30.01
N SER A 773 61.03 -56.85 29.00
CA SER A 773 59.89 -57.34 28.17
C SER A 773 58.67 -58.05 28.77
N LEU A 774 57.45 -57.60 28.40
CA LEU A 774 56.35 -58.45 27.86
C LEU A 774 55.17 -57.63 27.28
N VAL A 775 54.23 -58.32 26.62
CA VAL A 775 53.31 -57.82 25.56
C VAL A 775 51.84 -57.76 26.02
N ILE A 776 50.99 -57.14 25.18
CA ILE A 776 49.51 -57.22 25.08
C ILE A 776 48.75 -56.09 25.79
N GLY A 777 47.84 -55.46 25.03
CA GLY A 777 47.06 -54.30 25.47
C GLY A 777 45.63 -54.63 25.87
N GLY A 778 44.99 -53.63 26.49
CA GLY A 778 43.57 -53.60 26.82
C GLY A 778 43.17 -52.17 27.20
N SER A 779 42.19 -51.62 26.47
CA SER A 779 41.48 -50.38 26.82
C SER A 779 40.88 -50.51 28.23
N ILE A 780 40.53 -49.48 29.01
CA ILE A 780 39.87 -48.19 28.75
C ILE A 780 40.17 -47.26 29.96
N LEU A 781 40.31 -45.93 29.79
CA LEU A 781 39.59 -44.89 30.57
C LEU A 781 40.20 -43.47 30.46
N VAL A 782 39.32 -42.56 30.05
CA VAL A 782 39.49 -41.11 29.93
C VAL A 782 39.63 -40.43 31.29
N ILE A 783 40.69 -39.64 31.54
CA ILE A 783 40.64 -38.45 32.42
C ILE A 783 41.45 -37.27 31.83
N LEU A 784 40.71 -36.31 31.27
CA LEU A 784 40.81 -34.84 31.39
C LEU A 784 42.18 -34.09 31.44
N ARG A 785 42.25 -33.15 30.49
CA ARG A 785 42.57 -31.70 30.62
C ARG A 785 44.03 -31.19 30.64
N LYS A 786 44.35 -30.56 29.50
CA LYS A 786 44.71 -29.13 29.35
C LYS A 786 45.74 -28.56 30.35
N ARG A 787 46.97 -28.42 29.87
CA ARG A 787 47.83 -27.28 30.22
C ARG A 787 47.23 -25.97 29.67
N PHE A 788 47.26 -24.92 30.48
CA PHE A 788 47.32 -23.52 30.04
C PHE A 788 48.31 -22.79 30.96
N ARG A 789 49.10 -21.86 30.42
CA ARG A 789 49.97 -20.96 31.21
C ARG A 789 49.67 -19.50 30.82
N GLN A 790 49.73 -18.60 31.79
CA GLN A 790 49.01 -17.31 31.82
C GLN A 790 49.89 -16.04 31.70
N LYS A 791 49.24 -14.91 31.34
CA LYS A 791 49.36 -13.50 31.83
C LYS A 791 48.20 -12.68 31.17
N GLY A 792 47.58 -11.61 31.69
CA GLY A 792 47.50 -11.04 33.06
C GLY A 792 48.03 -9.59 33.18
N LYS A 793 47.34 -8.59 33.80
CA LYS A 793 45.97 -8.47 34.39
C LYS A 793 45.71 -6.99 34.84
N GLY A 794 44.45 -6.50 34.87
CA GLY A 794 44.00 -5.22 35.51
C GLY A 794 43.47 -4.16 34.51
N GLU A 795 42.43 -3.32 34.75
CA GLU A 795 41.50 -3.09 35.89
C GLU A 795 40.01 -2.98 35.42
N LYS A 796 39.04 -2.62 36.28
CA LYS A 796 37.57 -2.72 36.05
C LYS A 796 36.73 -1.69 36.84
N ILE A 797 35.77 -0.99 36.22
CA ILE A 797 34.48 -0.57 36.84
C ILE A 797 33.31 -0.57 35.81
N ARG A 798 32.20 -1.24 36.20
CA ARG A 798 30.77 -1.24 35.76
C ARG A 798 30.29 -0.91 34.32
N ALA A 799 29.61 -1.92 33.75
CA ALA A 799 28.20 -1.94 33.26
C ALA A 799 27.87 -2.01 31.75
N LEU A 800 27.32 -3.19 31.35
CA LEU A 800 26.27 -3.50 30.34
C LEU A 800 26.32 -2.84 28.93
N TYR A 801 26.25 -3.55 27.78
CA TYR A 801 26.44 -4.98 27.42
C TYR A 801 27.08 -5.03 26.00
N SER A 802 27.83 -6.09 25.72
CA SER A 802 28.87 -6.22 24.66
C SER A 802 28.39 -6.63 23.26
N ILE A 803 29.13 -6.51 22.13
CA ILE A 803 30.40 -5.84 21.69
C ILE A 803 30.50 -6.05 20.14
N LEU A 804 30.90 -5.05 19.33
CA LEU A 804 31.90 -5.20 18.23
C LEU A 804 32.23 -3.88 17.50
N MET A 805 33.52 -3.51 17.56
CA MET A 805 34.37 -2.67 16.67
C MET A 805 33.78 -1.52 15.80
N GLY A 806 34.37 -0.33 15.95
CA GLY A 806 34.46 0.69 14.89
C GLY A 806 34.03 2.10 15.29
N THR A 807 34.98 2.96 15.69
CA THR A 807 34.72 4.40 15.83
C THR A 807 34.58 5.07 14.45
N PRO A 808 33.71 6.08 14.29
CA PRO A 808 33.40 6.65 12.98
C PRO A 808 34.52 7.53 12.43
N GLY A 809 35.10 7.12 11.32
CA GLY A 809 35.67 8.02 10.31
C GLY A 809 34.67 8.15 9.16
N VAL A 810 34.18 9.36 8.92
CA VAL A 810 33.18 9.66 7.89
C VAL A 810 33.68 9.27 6.50
N PHE A 811 32.91 8.46 5.75
CA PHE A 811 32.41 8.79 4.39
C PHE A 811 31.41 7.73 3.86
N THR A 812 30.14 8.11 3.85
CA THR A 812 29.09 7.79 2.86
C THR A 812 28.97 6.39 2.20
N ASN A 813 27.82 5.77 2.48
CA ASN A 813 26.78 5.35 1.51
C ASN A 813 26.62 3.91 0.99
N VAL A 814 25.33 3.54 0.98
CA VAL A 814 24.53 2.50 0.28
C VAL A 814 24.78 0.99 0.45
N ALA A 815 23.65 0.35 0.78
CA ALA A 815 23.04 -0.85 0.16
C ALA A 815 22.84 -2.03 1.12
N PHE A 816 21.61 -2.58 1.07
CA PHE A 816 21.12 -3.64 1.94
C PHE A 816 20.34 -4.63 1.07
N ASP A 817 20.73 -5.89 1.14
CA ASP A 817 20.04 -7.11 0.70
C ASP A 817 20.76 -8.25 1.44
N SER A 818 20.15 -9.34 1.87
CA SER A 818 18.74 -9.72 2.04
C SER A 818 18.71 -11.03 2.86
N ILE A 819 17.53 -11.46 3.34
CA ILE A 819 17.24 -12.84 3.82
C ILE A 819 17.94 -13.23 5.17
N HIS A 820 17.29 -13.83 6.18
CA HIS A 820 16.04 -14.62 6.19
C HIS A 820 15.04 -14.16 7.25
#